data_AF-A0A1M6WMF9-F1
#
_entry.id   AF-A0A1M6WMF9-F1
#
_cell.length_a   1.000
_cell.length_b   1.000
_cell.length_c   1.000
_cell.angle_alpha   90.00
_cell.angle_beta   90.00
_cell.angle_gamma   90.00
#
_symmetry.space_group_name_H-M   'P 1'
#
loop_
_entity.id
_entity.type
_entity.pdbx_description
1 polymer ?
#
loop_
_entity_poly.entity_id
_entity_poly.type
_entity_poly.pdbx_seq_one_letter_code
_entity_poly.pdbx_strand_id
1 'polypeptide(L)'
;HRLPSAPGNGYLKTDTETLTRFKAAYVSGAYRVSPRAVRVNGSVEAATVLFTDAPVKVSETVVEQVVEEEPQDVQTSLLEIALDRLSEHGPAAREVWLPPLGVPPLLDELQRMTGSAIPEGGLLWEEQGSLRVTVGVVDRPFQHQRKPLVADLAGAGGNVGIAGGPQSGKSTLLASLILGLALRNTPAQVQFYGIDCGGGLLQALKGLPHMGSVAARNDERRIVRTVMEMHEILSHRETFFAEHGIDSMTTYRARRAAGEFADERHGDVFLIVDGWGTIRQDNMDLVASIVQLVQRGLNYGVHVMVASPRWADFNTSVRDLLGTRFELRLGDPVDSMIHMRAAQTVPRVPGRGITEDKHHFLTALPRADGNADAVTVSAGMGEIITRAKDAWDGPPAPPVRTLPAMLRASELPPSDLEGTSGVLRVPMGLESRRMQPFWHDFGATPHLLVVGDTESGKTNLVRHITNAIRRHYGPAEARVVLGDQRRQLYNAVPKDMQLGYGVTGDSVREMMQAAAQAMQVRMPGPEITPDRIRLRDWWTGPELFVIVDDFELVAGSGPSPMAPLASMLAQGAEIGMHVILVHAAGGFGRATGDPFIRSLIDLNTPSIMLSTPPSEGMLFGSIRARRMAPGRALWISRRDPVEVQLAIAEEEGA
;
A
#
# COMPACT_ATOMS: atom_id res chain seq x y z
N HIS A 1 -50.56 -17.23 55.53
CA HIS A 1 -49.64 -18.32 55.86
C HIS A 1 -48.32 -17.75 56.39
N ARG A 2 -47.90 -18.09 57.63
CA ARG A 2 -46.57 -17.72 58.15
C ARG A 2 -45.60 -18.86 57.89
N LEU A 3 -44.48 -18.56 57.22
CA LEU A 3 -43.34 -19.48 57.13
C LEU A 3 -42.36 -19.17 58.27
N PRO A 4 -41.73 -20.18 58.89
CA PRO A 4 -40.62 -19.96 59.81
C PRO A 4 -39.46 -19.24 59.13
N SER A 5 -38.63 -18.54 59.91
CA SER A 5 -37.41 -17.87 59.43
C SER A 5 -36.33 -18.83 58.92
N ALA A 6 -36.41 -20.11 59.30
CA ALA A 6 -35.45 -21.12 58.85
C ALA A 6 -35.59 -21.38 57.33
N PRO A 7 -34.48 -21.44 56.58
CA PRO A 7 -34.50 -21.66 55.14
C PRO A 7 -35.07 -23.04 54.77
N GLY A 8 -35.58 -23.14 53.53
CA GLY A 8 -36.15 -24.36 52.96
C GLY A 8 -37.64 -24.58 53.24
N ASN A 9 -38.27 -23.85 54.17
CA ASN A 9 -39.71 -23.93 54.38
C ASN A 9 -40.46 -23.26 53.21
N GLY A 10 -41.38 -23.97 52.56
CA GLY A 10 -42.18 -23.44 51.45
C GLY A 10 -43.58 -24.05 51.39
N TYR A 11 -44.39 -23.53 50.47
CA TYR A 11 -45.65 -24.15 50.07
C TYR A 11 -45.59 -24.51 48.59
N LEU A 12 -46.04 -25.71 48.25
CA LEU A 12 -46.25 -26.16 46.88
C LEU A 12 -47.75 -26.11 46.60
N LYS A 13 -48.14 -25.35 45.57
CA LYS A 13 -49.52 -25.28 45.09
C LYS A 13 -49.64 -26.12 43.82
N THR A 14 -50.39 -27.21 43.90
CA THR A 14 -50.59 -28.15 42.79
C THR A 14 -51.93 -27.97 42.08
N ASP A 15 -52.92 -27.39 42.74
CA ASP A 15 -54.24 -27.03 42.18
C ASP A 15 -54.72 -25.68 42.76
N THR A 16 -55.97 -25.28 42.51
CA THR A 16 -56.51 -23.99 42.95
C THR A 16 -56.66 -23.84 44.47
N GLU A 17 -56.78 -24.95 45.21
CA GLU A 17 -57.23 -24.97 46.60
C GLU A 17 -56.23 -25.58 47.59
N THR A 18 -55.34 -26.47 47.13
CA THR A 18 -54.42 -27.20 48.01
C THR A 18 -53.05 -26.51 48.11
N LEU A 19 -52.65 -26.21 49.35
CA LEU A 19 -51.33 -25.73 49.69
C LEU A 19 -50.63 -26.78 50.55
N THR A 20 -49.65 -27.47 49.97
CA THR A 20 -48.84 -28.45 50.69
C THR A 20 -47.62 -27.76 51.26
N ARG A 21 -47.49 -27.72 52.59
CA ARG A 21 -46.29 -27.21 53.23
C ARG A 21 -45.16 -28.23 53.12
N PHE A 22 -43.98 -27.79 52.72
CA PHE A 22 -42.79 -28.64 52.64
C PHE A 22 -41.56 -27.96 53.25
N LYS A 23 -40.51 -28.75 53.48
CA LYS A 23 -39.17 -28.28 53.80
C LYS A 23 -38.19 -28.87 52.79
N ALA A 24 -37.51 -28.03 52.02
CA ALA A 24 -36.56 -28.45 50.99
C ALA A 24 -35.37 -29.19 51.63
N ALA A 25 -34.92 -30.26 50.96
CA ALA A 25 -33.63 -30.87 51.24
C ALA A 25 -32.50 -29.95 50.78
N TYR A 26 -31.30 -30.12 51.34
CA TYR A 26 -30.10 -29.43 50.92
C TYR A 26 -29.05 -30.45 50.46
N VAL A 27 -28.24 -30.05 49.48
CA VAL A 27 -27.10 -30.83 48.96
C VAL A 27 -25.76 -30.14 49.25
N SER A 28 -25.81 -28.94 49.84
CA SER A 28 -24.67 -28.06 50.10
C SER A 28 -23.99 -28.30 51.44
N GLY A 29 -24.40 -29.31 52.21
CA GLY A 29 -23.77 -29.64 53.49
C GLY A 29 -22.82 -30.83 53.34
N ALA A 30 -21.95 -30.97 54.34
CA ALA A 30 -20.97 -32.04 54.44
C ALA A 30 -21.63 -33.41 54.26
N TYR A 31 -21.01 -34.25 53.44
CA TYR A 31 -21.48 -35.61 53.26
C TYR A 31 -21.15 -36.44 54.50
N ARG A 32 -22.20 -36.94 55.14
CA ARG A 32 -22.09 -37.85 56.27
C ARG A 32 -22.16 -39.29 55.78
N VAL A 33 -21.03 -39.98 55.87
CA VAL A 33 -21.01 -41.43 55.71
C VAL A 33 -21.67 -42.01 56.95
N SER A 34 -22.88 -42.56 56.81
CA SER A 34 -23.37 -43.49 57.83
C SER A 34 -22.50 -44.75 57.75
N PRO A 35 -21.88 -45.21 58.86
CA PRO A 35 -21.10 -46.43 58.83
C PRO A 35 -22.00 -47.56 58.33
N ARG A 36 -21.64 -48.16 57.20
CA ARG A 36 -22.21 -49.45 56.82
C ARG A 36 -21.74 -50.44 57.87
N ALA A 37 -22.68 -51.14 58.51
CA ALA A 37 -22.34 -52.31 59.31
C ALA A 37 -21.52 -53.27 58.44
N VAL A 38 -20.21 -53.31 58.69
CA VAL A 38 -19.31 -54.26 58.06
C VAL A 38 -19.69 -55.62 58.65
N ARG A 39 -20.40 -56.46 57.88
CA ARG A 39 -20.47 -57.88 58.19
C ARG A 39 -19.06 -58.44 57.98
N VAL A 40 -18.32 -58.59 59.08
CA VAL A 40 -17.05 -59.31 59.11
C VAL A 40 -17.32 -60.75 58.70
N ASN A 41 -16.53 -61.21 57.72
CA ASN A 41 -16.51 -62.54 57.09
C ASN A 41 -17.18 -63.69 57.86
N GLY A 42 -18.41 -64.01 57.47
CA GLY A 42 -18.89 -65.38 57.44
C GLY A 42 -19.10 -65.75 55.97
N SER A 43 -18.31 -66.70 55.46
CA SER A 43 -18.52 -67.27 54.12
C SER A 43 -19.95 -67.84 54.04
N VAL A 44 -20.86 -67.09 53.44
CA VAL A 44 -22.17 -67.62 53.06
C VAL A 44 -21.92 -68.41 51.78
N GLU A 45 -21.78 -69.73 51.91
CA GLU A 45 -21.94 -70.60 50.74
C GLU A 45 -23.36 -70.38 50.20
N ALA A 46 -23.45 -69.68 49.07
CA ALA A 46 -24.69 -69.57 48.32
C ALA A 46 -24.99 -70.93 47.69
N ALA A 47 -25.59 -71.84 48.46
CA ALA A 47 -26.09 -73.09 47.94
C ALA A 47 -27.36 -72.83 47.13
N THR A 48 -27.32 -73.12 45.83
CA THR A 48 -28.53 -73.18 45.01
C THR A 48 -29.38 -74.34 45.50
N VAL A 49 -30.51 -74.04 46.14
CA VAL A 49 -31.50 -75.05 46.57
C VAL A 49 -32.67 -75.10 45.60
N LEU A 50 -33.14 -76.32 45.33
CA LEU A 50 -34.30 -76.54 44.47
C LEU A 50 -35.54 -75.90 45.10
N PHE A 51 -36.26 -75.08 44.34
CA PHE A 51 -37.50 -74.48 44.80
C PHE A 51 -38.58 -75.57 44.93
N THR A 52 -39.07 -75.79 46.14
CA THR A 52 -40.17 -76.72 46.45
C THR A 52 -41.23 -76.02 47.29
N ASP A 53 -42.41 -76.61 47.39
CA ASP A 53 -43.53 -76.12 48.20
C ASP A 53 -43.40 -76.47 49.70
N ALA A 54 -42.29 -77.11 50.11
CA ALA A 54 -41.99 -77.40 51.50
C ALA A 54 -41.34 -76.20 52.23
N PRO A 55 -41.74 -75.89 53.49
CA PRO A 55 -41.20 -74.76 54.22
C PRO A 55 -39.72 -74.94 54.57
N VAL A 56 -38.89 -73.96 54.19
CA VAL A 56 -37.44 -73.95 54.48
C VAL A 56 -37.21 -73.42 55.90
N LYS A 57 -36.50 -74.19 56.74
CA LYS A 57 -36.07 -73.73 58.07
C LYS A 57 -34.94 -72.71 57.93
N VAL A 58 -35.22 -71.46 58.28
CA VAL A 58 -34.23 -70.39 58.40
C VAL A 58 -33.55 -70.52 59.77
N SER A 59 -32.23 -70.73 59.80
CA SER A 59 -31.48 -70.62 61.05
C SER A 59 -31.33 -69.14 61.42
N GLU A 60 -31.78 -68.77 62.61
CA GLU A 60 -31.56 -67.44 63.18
C GLU A 60 -30.09 -67.27 63.55
N THR A 61 -29.38 -66.45 62.80
CA THR A 61 -28.04 -65.97 63.16
C THR A 61 -28.12 -64.99 64.32
N VAL A 62 -27.37 -65.27 65.39
CA VAL A 62 -27.16 -64.36 66.52
C VAL A 62 -26.49 -63.08 66.02
N VAL A 63 -27.10 -61.92 66.34
CA VAL A 63 -26.55 -60.60 65.99
C VAL A 63 -25.66 -60.13 67.13
N GLU A 64 -24.34 -60.14 66.92
CA GLU A 64 -23.38 -59.47 67.81
C GLU A 64 -23.47 -57.95 67.67
N GLN A 65 -23.36 -57.25 68.80
CA GLN A 65 -23.44 -55.79 68.89
C GLN A 65 -22.31 -55.11 68.10
N VAL A 66 -22.70 -54.24 67.16
CA VAL A 66 -21.79 -53.39 66.38
C VAL A 66 -21.39 -52.19 67.23
N VAL A 67 -20.09 -51.95 67.39
CA VAL A 67 -19.56 -50.70 67.95
C VAL A 67 -19.79 -49.59 66.91
N GLU A 68 -20.59 -48.57 67.26
CA GLU A 68 -20.75 -47.35 66.44
C GLU A 68 -19.43 -46.55 66.48
N GLU A 69 -18.69 -46.53 65.36
CA GLU A 69 -17.68 -45.51 65.14
C GLU A 69 -18.35 -44.17 64.79
N GLU A 70 -17.84 -43.08 65.37
CA GLU A 70 -18.34 -41.74 65.09
C GLU A 70 -18.26 -41.41 63.59
N PRO A 71 -19.31 -40.80 63.00
CA PRO A 71 -19.32 -40.47 61.58
C PRO A 71 -18.19 -39.51 61.25
N GLN A 72 -17.29 -39.92 60.36
CA GLN A 72 -16.30 -39.02 59.76
C GLN A 72 -17.06 -38.01 58.88
N ASP A 73 -17.13 -36.75 59.32
CA ASP A 73 -17.60 -35.65 58.50
C ASP A 73 -16.55 -35.40 57.40
N VAL A 74 -16.86 -35.83 56.17
CA VAL A 74 -16.10 -35.43 54.99
C VAL A 74 -16.43 -33.95 54.74
N GLN A 75 -15.41 -33.08 54.75
CA GLN A 75 -15.62 -31.63 54.57
C GLN A 75 -16.22 -31.23 53.21
N THR A 76 -16.21 -32.15 52.24
CA THR A 76 -16.78 -31.99 50.90
C THR A 76 -18.31 -32.11 50.93
N SER A 77 -18.98 -31.27 50.17
CA SER A 77 -20.44 -31.30 50.08
C SER A 77 -20.95 -32.54 49.34
N LEU A 78 -22.17 -32.99 49.67
CA LEU A 78 -22.81 -34.08 48.92
C LEU A 78 -22.91 -33.77 47.42
N LEU A 79 -23.12 -32.50 47.05
CA LEU A 79 -23.19 -32.06 45.66
C LEU A 79 -21.86 -32.28 44.92
N GLU A 80 -20.74 -31.86 45.51
CA GLU A 80 -19.40 -32.04 44.90
C GLU A 80 -19.09 -33.52 44.69
N ILE A 81 -19.33 -34.37 45.70
CA ILE A 81 -19.12 -35.82 45.58
C ILE A 81 -20.00 -36.42 44.46
N ALA A 82 -21.24 -35.95 44.33
CA ALA A 82 -22.12 -36.40 43.26
C ALA A 82 -21.63 -35.94 41.88
N LEU A 83 -21.16 -34.69 41.76
CA LEU A 83 -20.61 -34.16 40.51
C LEU A 83 -19.33 -34.90 40.10
N ASP A 84 -18.41 -35.15 41.04
CA ASP A 84 -17.16 -35.88 40.77
C ASP A 84 -17.41 -37.30 40.25
N ARG A 85 -18.47 -37.97 40.74
CA ARG A 85 -18.83 -39.32 40.27
C ARG A 85 -19.60 -39.31 38.96
N LEU A 86 -20.35 -38.25 38.66
CA LEU A 86 -21.24 -38.19 37.49
C LEU A 86 -20.63 -37.46 36.29
N SER A 87 -19.60 -36.63 36.47
CA SER A 87 -19.02 -35.75 35.45
C SER A 87 -18.52 -36.48 34.20
N GLU A 88 -18.01 -37.70 34.36
CA GLU A 88 -17.46 -38.52 33.26
C GLU A 88 -18.47 -39.52 32.66
N HIS A 89 -19.72 -39.53 33.14
CA HIS A 89 -20.72 -40.52 32.75
C HIS A 89 -21.80 -39.94 31.83
N GLY A 90 -21.98 -40.59 30.67
CA GLY A 90 -23.04 -40.28 29.71
C GLY A 90 -22.57 -39.47 28.50
N PRO A 91 -23.42 -39.31 27.48
CA PRO A 91 -23.10 -38.49 26.32
C PRO A 91 -23.03 -37.00 26.70
N ALA A 92 -22.11 -36.26 26.06
CA ALA A 92 -22.03 -34.82 26.24
C ALA A 92 -23.37 -34.15 25.92
N ALA A 93 -23.81 -33.24 26.79
CA ALA A 93 -25.01 -32.46 26.54
C ALA A 93 -24.82 -31.61 25.28
N ARG A 94 -25.86 -31.50 24.46
CA ARG A 94 -25.85 -30.56 23.33
C ARG A 94 -25.63 -29.15 23.87
N GLU A 95 -24.60 -28.47 23.38
CA GLU A 95 -24.35 -27.07 23.72
C GLU A 95 -25.45 -26.18 23.13
N VAL A 96 -26.38 -25.75 23.99
CA VAL A 96 -27.45 -24.82 23.61
C VAL A 96 -26.94 -23.38 23.70
N TRP A 97 -26.13 -23.08 24.72
CA TRP A 97 -25.43 -21.81 24.87
C TRP A 97 -23.96 -21.98 24.58
N LEU A 98 -23.53 -21.51 23.41
CA LEU A 98 -22.11 -21.38 23.11
C LEU A 98 -21.52 -20.24 23.97
N PRO A 99 -20.23 -20.32 24.33
CA PRO A 99 -19.56 -19.23 25.03
C PRO A 99 -19.74 -17.89 24.28
N PRO A 100 -19.85 -16.74 24.97
CA PRO A 100 -19.88 -15.45 24.29
C PRO A 100 -18.62 -15.23 23.44
N LEU A 101 -18.74 -14.53 22.30
CA LEU A 101 -17.59 -14.16 21.46
C LEU A 101 -16.72 -13.09 22.14
N GLY A 102 -15.87 -13.52 23.08
CA GLY A 102 -14.94 -12.66 23.82
C GLY A 102 -13.49 -12.78 23.36
N VAL A 103 -13.09 -13.97 22.92
CA VAL A 103 -11.73 -14.26 22.44
C VAL A 103 -11.75 -14.24 20.91
N PRO A 104 -10.94 -13.39 20.25
CA PRO A 104 -10.88 -13.35 18.81
C PRO A 104 -10.23 -14.62 18.26
N PRO A 105 -10.75 -15.21 17.18
CA PRO A 105 -10.14 -16.37 16.55
C PRO A 105 -8.83 -16.00 15.85
N LEU A 106 -7.99 -17.01 15.59
CA LEU A 106 -6.75 -16.86 14.83
C LEU A 106 -6.95 -17.27 13.36
N LEU A 107 -6.03 -16.89 12.47
CA LEU A 107 -6.19 -17.19 11.04
C LEU A 107 -6.15 -18.70 10.75
N ASP A 108 -5.31 -19.47 11.45
CA ASP A 108 -5.22 -20.93 11.32
C ASP A 108 -6.46 -21.65 11.88
N GLU A 109 -7.03 -21.14 12.97
CA GLU A 109 -8.31 -21.62 13.52
C GLU A 109 -9.44 -21.45 12.51
N LEU A 110 -9.49 -20.29 11.84
CA LEU A 110 -10.49 -20.01 10.82
C LEU A 110 -10.37 -20.93 9.60
N GLN A 111 -9.16 -21.28 9.17
CA GLN A 111 -8.98 -22.24 8.07
C GLN A 111 -9.51 -23.63 8.46
N ARG A 112 -9.24 -24.08 9.70
CA ARG A 112 -9.78 -25.33 10.24
C ARG A 112 -11.31 -25.34 10.25
N MET A 113 -11.95 -24.23 10.60
CA MET A 113 -13.42 -24.11 10.54
C MET A 113 -13.99 -24.29 9.13
N THR A 114 -13.22 -24.00 8.09
CA THR A 114 -13.62 -24.18 6.69
C THR A 114 -13.22 -25.54 6.09
N GLY A 115 -12.65 -26.44 6.89
CA GLY A 115 -12.21 -27.76 6.45
C GLY A 115 -10.83 -27.79 5.77
N SER A 116 -10.09 -26.67 5.79
CA SER A 116 -8.72 -26.58 5.28
C SER A 116 -7.74 -26.65 6.47
N ALA A 117 -7.08 -27.79 6.66
CA ALA A 117 -6.04 -27.91 7.67
C ALA A 117 -4.72 -27.34 7.11
N ILE A 118 -4.22 -26.25 7.71
CA ILE A 118 -2.85 -25.80 7.46
C ILE A 118 -1.93 -26.76 8.24
N PRO A 119 -0.93 -27.39 7.60
CA PRO A 119 0.15 -28.04 8.33
C PRO A 119 0.77 -27.07 9.34
N GLU A 120 1.24 -27.55 10.48
CA GLU A 120 1.94 -26.69 11.45
C GLU A 120 3.13 -26.01 10.76
N GLY A 121 3.17 -24.66 10.80
CA GLY A 121 4.17 -23.88 10.06
C GLY A 121 3.94 -23.71 8.55
N GLY A 122 2.92 -24.34 7.97
CA GLY A 122 2.67 -24.36 6.52
C GLY A 122 1.81 -23.22 5.97
N LEU A 123 1.55 -23.29 4.66
CA LEU A 123 0.69 -22.40 3.86
C LEU A 123 -0.30 -23.23 3.05
N LEU A 124 -1.35 -22.61 2.50
CA LEU A 124 -2.38 -23.26 1.68
C LEU A 124 -2.39 -22.71 0.25
N TRP A 125 -1.21 -22.57 -0.36
CA TRP A 125 -1.11 -22.07 -1.72
C TRP A 125 -1.66 -23.08 -2.73
N GLU A 126 -2.67 -22.66 -3.48
CA GLU A 126 -3.29 -23.43 -4.56
C GLU A 126 -2.78 -22.93 -5.92
N GLU A 127 -2.73 -23.76 -6.96
CA GLU A 127 -2.23 -23.36 -8.29
C GLU A 127 -3.00 -22.18 -8.92
N GLN A 128 -4.33 -22.15 -8.76
CA GLN A 128 -5.15 -21.04 -9.24
C GLN A 128 -5.35 -19.93 -8.20
N GLY A 129 -4.89 -20.15 -6.96
CA GLY A 129 -5.15 -19.27 -5.83
C GLY A 129 -6.64 -19.24 -5.44
N SER A 130 -6.94 -18.51 -4.36
CA SER A 130 -8.30 -18.30 -3.89
C SER A 130 -8.48 -16.88 -3.37
N LEU A 131 -9.36 -16.12 -4.01
CA LEU A 131 -9.74 -14.78 -3.57
C LEU A 131 -10.83 -14.80 -2.49
N ARG A 132 -11.07 -15.97 -1.89
CA ARG A 132 -12.04 -16.14 -0.81
C ARG A 132 -11.29 -16.34 0.50
N VAL A 133 -11.54 -15.46 1.46
CA VAL A 133 -10.81 -15.40 2.73
C VAL A 133 -11.75 -15.35 3.92
N THR A 134 -11.50 -16.21 4.91
CA THR A 134 -12.22 -16.19 6.19
C THR A 134 -11.52 -15.20 7.12
N VAL A 135 -12.28 -14.24 7.64
CA VAL A 135 -11.73 -13.09 8.41
C VAL A 135 -12.33 -12.96 9.81
N GLY A 136 -13.20 -13.87 10.21
CA GLY A 136 -13.78 -13.88 11.55
C GLY A 136 -14.85 -14.94 11.73
N VAL A 137 -15.63 -14.80 12.80
CA VAL A 137 -16.74 -15.70 13.13
C VAL A 137 -18.01 -14.88 13.36
N VAL A 138 -19.10 -15.34 12.75
CA VAL A 138 -20.47 -14.83 12.93
C VAL A 138 -21.18 -15.67 13.97
N ASP A 139 -21.78 -15.00 14.95
CA ASP A 139 -22.57 -15.63 16.01
C ASP A 139 -24.04 -15.77 15.59
N ARG A 140 -24.58 -16.99 15.63
CA ARG A 140 -26.00 -17.28 15.33
C ARG A 140 -26.66 -17.97 16.53
N PRO A 141 -27.02 -17.20 17.58
CA PRO A 141 -27.47 -17.76 18.85
C PRO A 141 -28.72 -18.62 18.72
N PHE A 142 -29.72 -18.20 17.93
CA PHE A 142 -30.94 -19.00 17.71
C PHE A 142 -30.71 -20.35 17.03
N GLN A 143 -29.59 -20.49 16.31
CA GLN A 143 -29.22 -21.73 15.63
C GLN A 143 -28.20 -22.54 16.44
N HIS A 144 -27.80 -22.06 17.63
CA HIS A 144 -26.76 -22.62 18.49
C HIS A 144 -25.48 -22.94 17.71
N GLN A 145 -25.09 -22.06 16.78
CA GLN A 145 -23.93 -22.28 15.90
C GLN A 145 -23.15 -21.01 15.61
N ARG A 146 -21.87 -21.20 15.29
CA ARG A 146 -20.95 -20.17 14.80
C ARG A 146 -20.62 -20.45 13.34
N LYS A 147 -20.66 -19.42 12.50
CA LYS A 147 -20.32 -19.54 11.07
C LYS A 147 -19.08 -18.72 10.73
N PRO A 148 -18.26 -19.14 9.75
CA PRO A 148 -17.16 -18.33 9.27
C PRO A 148 -17.69 -17.03 8.65
N LEU A 149 -17.07 -15.90 8.99
CA LEU A 149 -17.23 -14.64 8.28
C LEU A 149 -16.28 -14.64 7.08
N VAL A 150 -16.83 -14.66 5.88
CA VAL A 150 -16.06 -14.85 4.64
C VAL A 150 -16.16 -13.61 3.75
N ALA A 151 -15.01 -13.11 3.31
CA ALA A 151 -14.91 -12.17 2.20
C ALA A 151 -14.71 -12.97 0.91
N ASP A 152 -15.62 -12.82 -0.04
CA ASP A 152 -15.46 -13.34 -1.40
C ASP A 152 -15.07 -12.19 -2.32
N LEU A 153 -13.79 -12.12 -2.66
CA LEU A 153 -13.22 -11.05 -3.45
C LEU A 153 -13.14 -11.42 -4.95
N ALA A 154 -13.70 -12.57 -5.33
CA ALA A 154 -13.88 -12.92 -6.72
C ALA A 154 -15.04 -12.10 -7.33
N GLY A 155 -14.77 -11.38 -8.41
CA GLY A 155 -15.79 -10.64 -9.14
C GLY A 155 -16.36 -9.45 -8.37
N ALA A 156 -17.70 -9.40 -8.21
CA ALA A 156 -18.42 -8.24 -7.71
C ALA A 156 -18.07 -7.85 -6.26
N GLY A 157 -17.64 -8.80 -5.44
CA GLY A 157 -17.19 -8.56 -4.06
C GLY A 157 -15.74 -8.08 -3.95
N GLY A 158 -15.04 -7.89 -5.07
CA GLY A 158 -13.59 -7.65 -5.10
C GLY A 158 -13.12 -6.33 -4.47
N ASN A 159 -13.99 -5.32 -4.37
CA ASN A 159 -13.70 -4.08 -3.63
C ASN A 159 -14.25 -4.18 -2.21
N VAL A 160 -13.44 -3.79 -1.23
CA VAL A 160 -13.75 -3.93 0.19
C VAL A 160 -13.90 -2.57 0.85
N GLY A 161 -15.02 -2.36 1.52
CA GLY A 161 -15.26 -1.22 2.41
C GLY A 161 -15.27 -1.63 3.87
N ILE A 162 -14.57 -0.89 4.72
CA ILE A 162 -14.60 -1.09 6.18
C ILE A 162 -14.97 0.22 6.85
N ALA A 163 -16.05 0.21 7.64
CA ALA A 163 -16.46 1.34 8.46
C ALA A 163 -16.43 0.97 9.95
N GLY A 164 -15.97 1.90 10.78
CA GLY A 164 -15.87 1.68 12.22
C GLY A 164 -15.26 2.86 12.94
N GLY A 165 -15.75 3.17 14.14
CA GLY A 165 -15.23 4.27 14.95
C GLY A 165 -13.74 4.15 15.29
N PRO A 166 -13.13 5.15 15.91
CA PRO A 166 -11.76 5.05 16.42
C PRO A 166 -11.55 3.78 17.26
N GLN A 167 -10.41 3.09 17.07
CA GLN A 167 -10.05 1.84 17.79
C GLN A 167 -11.05 0.67 17.66
N SER A 168 -11.94 0.67 16.67
CA SER A 168 -12.89 -0.43 16.42
C SER A 168 -12.28 -1.70 15.83
N GLY A 169 -11.00 -1.68 15.42
CA GLY A 169 -10.31 -2.83 14.80
C GLY A 169 -10.19 -2.79 13.27
N LYS A 170 -10.41 -1.64 12.62
CA LYS A 170 -10.30 -1.48 11.15
C LYS A 170 -8.96 -1.95 10.58
N SER A 171 -7.85 -1.42 11.10
CA SER A 171 -6.50 -1.78 10.65
C SER A 171 -6.20 -3.26 10.88
N THR A 172 -6.68 -3.82 12.01
CA THR A 172 -6.54 -5.25 12.32
C THR A 172 -7.29 -6.10 11.31
N LEU A 173 -8.52 -5.73 10.93
CA LEU A 173 -9.27 -6.42 9.90
C LEU A 173 -8.60 -6.33 8.52
N LEU A 174 -8.05 -5.17 8.14
CA LEU A 174 -7.25 -5.04 6.91
C LEU A 174 -6.04 -5.98 6.92
N ALA A 175 -5.30 -6.02 8.03
CA ALA A 175 -4.17 -6.95 8.18
C ALA A 175 -4.63 -8.43 8.12
N SER A 176 -5.76 -8.77 8.72
CA SER A 176 -6.34 -10.13 8.66
C SER A 176 -6.78 -10.51 7.25
N LEU A 177 -7.32 -9.56 6.47
CA LEU A 177 -7.63 -9.75 5.04
C LEU A 177 -6.35 -10.02 4.24
N ILE A 178 -5.32 -9.18 4.40
CA ILE A 178 -4.05 -9.30 3.67
C ILE A 178 -3.37 -10.64 3.99
N LEU A 179 -3.21 -10.97 5.27
CA LEU A 179 -2.55 -12.22 5.66
C LEU A 179 -3.41 -13.44 5.33
N GLY A 180 -4.73 -13.36 5.48
CA GLY A 180 -5.61 -14.46 5.08
C GLY A 180 -5.56 -14.75 3.58
N LEU A 181 -5.40 -13.73 2.74
CA LEU A 181 -5.15 -13.90 1.30
C LEU A 181 -3.74 -14.45 1.04
N ALA A 182 -2.71 -13.93 1.71
CA ALA A 182 -1.33 -14.39 1.57
C ALA A 182 -1.13 -15.86 2.03
N LEU A 183 -1.95 -16.35 2.94
CA LEU A 183 -1.97 -17.77 3.34
C LEU A 183 -2.48 -18.69 2.22
N ARG A 184 -3.36 -18.20 1.33
CA ARG A 184 -4.01 -19.00 0.28
C ARG A 184 -3.47 -18.74 -1.13
N ASN A 185 -2.67 -17.70 -1.30
CA ASN A 185 -2.19 -17.26 -2.60
C ASN A 185 -0.68 -16.98 -2.55
N THR A 186 0.03 -17.28 -3.62
CA THR A 186 1.45 -16.98 -3.77
C THR A 186 1.68 -15.47 -4.03
N PRO A 187 2.91 -14.95 -3.80
CA PRO A 187 3.27 -13.58 -4.18
C PRO A 187 3.12 -13.26 -5.67
N ALA A 188 3.10 -14.27 -6.55
CA ALA A 188 2.83 -14.09 -7.98
C ALA A 188 1.33 -13.98 -8.31
N GLN A 189 0.47 -14.53 -7.45
CA GLN A 189 -0.99 -14.52 -7.59
C GLN A 189 -1.62 -13.26 -7.02
N VAL A 190 -1.15 -12.76 -5.87
CA VAL A 190 -1.68 -11.54 -5.24
C VAL A 190 -0.58 -10.58 -4.81
N GLN A 191 -0.81 -9.29 -5.02
CA GLN A 191 0.10 -8.22 -4.59
C GLN A 191 -0.65 -7.13 -3.85
N PHE A 192 -0.01 -6.56 -2.83
CA PHE A 192 -0.61 -5.58 -1.95
C PHE A 192 0.22 -4.28 -1.92
N TYR A 193 -0.48 -3.17 -2.01
CA TYR A 193 0.08 -1.82 -1.99
C TYR A 193 -0.68 -0.96 -0.98
N GLY A 194 -0.06 -0.71 0.18
CA GLY A 194 -0.69 -0.07 1.32
C GLY A 194 -0.41 1.43 1.43
N ILE A 195 -1.42 2.18 1.86
CA ILE A 195 -1.34 3.55 2.33
C ILE A 195 -1.84 3.55 3.78
N ASP A 196 -0.92 3.78 4.72
CA ASP A 196 -1.17 3.73 6.16
C ASP A 196 -1.29 5.12 6.75
N CYS A 197 -2.54 5.54 6.97
CA CYS A 197 -2.92 6.75 7.70
C CYS A 197 -3.64 6.42 9.02
N GLY A 198 -3.90 5.14 9.32
CA GLY A 198 -4.84 4.68 10.35
C GLY A 198 -4.22 4.24 11.68
N GLY A 199 -2.90 4.01 11.74
CA GLY A 199 -2.23 3.68 13.02
C GLY A 199 -0.89 2.96 12.93
N GLY A 200 -0.33 2.75 11.72
CA GLY A 200 1.00 2.15 11.57
C GLY A 200 1.00 0.61 11.51
N LEU A 201 -0.15 -0.05 11.66
CA LEU A 201 -0.20 -1.53 11.68
C LEU A 201 0.18 -2.13 10.32
N LEU A 202 -0.16 -1.48 9.20
CA LEU A 202 0.22 -1.97 7.88
C LEU A 202 1.73 -1.88 7.65
N GLN A 203 2.44 -0.98 8.36
CA GLN A 203 3.90 -0.89 8.27
C GLN A 203 4.59 -2.18 8.73
N ALA A 204 4.00 -2.92 9.67
CA ALA A 204 4.54 -4.21 10.13
C ALA A 204 4.49 -5.29 9.04
N LEU A 205 3.67 -5.12 8.01
CA LEU A 205 3.55 -6.06 6.89
C LEU A 205 4.63 -5.86 5.81
N LYS A 206 5.47 -4.83 5.89
CA LYS A 206 6.51 -4.52 4.88
C LYS A 206 7.43 -5.69 4.53
N GLY A 207 7.60 -6.65 5.44
CA GLY A 207 8.41 -7.84 5.21
C GLY A 207 7.71 -8.92 4.38
N LEU A 208 6.39 -8.91 4.23
CA LEU A 208 5.64 -9.95 3.53
C LEU A 208 6.00 -9.95 2.03
N PRO A 209 6.33 -11.10 1.40
CA PRO A 209 6.74 -11.13 0.00
C PRO A 209 5.63 -10.70 -0.98
N HIS A 210 4.36 -10.73 -0.56
CA HIS A 210 3.21 -10.21 -1.31
C HIS A 210 3.08 -8.68 -1.28
N MET A 211 3.79 -7.98 -0.39
CA MET A 211 3.69 -6.52 -0.23
C MET A 211 4.71 -5.82 -1.13
N GLY A 212 4.23 -5.03 -2.10
CA GLY A 212 5.11 -4.23 -2.97
C GLY A 212 5.46 -2.86 -2.38
N SER A 213 4.58 -2.28 -1.57
CA SER A 213 4.85 -0.99 -0.89
C SER A 213 3.91 -0.78 0.28
N VAL A 214 4.39 -0.05 1.29
CA VAL A 214 3.56 0.56 2.33
C VAL A 214 4.00 2.00 2.52
N ALA A 215 3.17 2.95 2.08
CA ALA A 215 3.37 4.37 2.26
C ALA A 215 2.85 4.81 3.64
N ALA A 216 3.68 5.53 4.40
CA ALA A 216 3.24 6.20 5.61
C ALA A 216 2.57 7.53 5.25
N ARG A 217 1.69 8.04 6.12
CA ARG A 217 1.00 9.33 5.94
C ARG A 217 1.92 10.50 5.52
N ASN A 218 3.14 10.56 6.04
CA ASN A 218 4.08 11.66 5.76
C ASN A 218 4.91 11.47 4.48
N ASP A 219 4.79 10.33 3.79
CA ASP A 219 5.49 10.05 2.53
C ASP A 219 4.56 10.33 1.34
N GLU A 220 4.16 11.59 1.18
CA GLU A 220 3.21 12.04 0.14
C GLU A 220 3.65 11.59 -1.27
N ARG A 221 4.95 11.66 -1.56
CA ARG A 221 5.51 11.22 -2.85
C ARG A 221 5.22 9.74 -3.10
N ARG A 222 5.43 8.88 -2.10
CA ARG A 222 5.13 7.45 -2.22
C ARG A 222 3.64 7.16 -2.27
N ILE A 223 2.80 7.92 -1.55
CA ILE A 223 1.33 7.82 -1.63
C ILE A 223 0.88 8.08 -3.07
N VAL A 224 1.25 9.24 -3.63
CA VAL A 224 0.91 9.63 -5.02
C VAL A 224 1.41 8.57 -5.99
N ARG A 225 2.68 8.16 -5.87
CA ARG A 225 3.26 7.17 -6.78
C ARG A 225 2.60 5.80 -6.69
N THR A 226 2.18 5.36 -5.49
CA THR A 226 1.46 4.10 -5.32
C THR A 226 0.15 4.10 -6.08
N VAL A 227 -0.63 5.19 -6.02
CA VAL A 227 -1.87 5.34 -6.80
C VAL A 227 -1.59 5.36 -8.30
N MET A 228 -0.54 6.07 -8.74
CA MET A 228 -0.16 6.12 -10.17
C MET A 228 0.31 4.77 -10.70
N GLU A 229 1.03 3.98 -9.90
CA GLU A 229 1.43 2.61 -10.27
C GLU A 229 0.19 1.74 -10.52
N MET A 230 -0.88 1.88 -9.73
CA MET A 230 -2.13 1.14 -9.96
C MET A 230 -2.80 1.51 -11.30
N HIS A 231 -2.76 2.79 -11.67
CA HIS A 231 -3.27 3.26 -12.96
C HIS A 231 -2.44 2.75 -14.13
N GLU A 232 -1.12 2.66 -13.97
CA GLU A 232 -0.23 2.08 -14.98
C GLU A 232 -0.51 0.59 -15.18
N ILE A 233 -0.69 -0.17 -14.10
CA ILE A 233 -1.07 -1.59 -14.17
C ILE A 233 -2.43 -1.74 -14.87
N LEU A 234 -3.42 -0.92 -14.52
CA LEU A 234 -4.73 -0.93 -15.16
C LEU A 234 -4.62 -0.65 -16.67
N SER A 235 -3.91 0.41 -17.05
CA SER A 235 -3.76 0.82 -18.46
C SER A 235 -2.98 -0.21 -19.29
N HIS A 236 -1.94 -0.82 -18.69
CA HIS A 236 -1.20 -1.93 -19.28
C HIS A 236 -2.12 -3.11 -19.55
N ARG A 237 -2.94 -3.51 -18.57
CA ARG A 237 -3.88 -4.64 -18.71
C ARG A 237 -4.98 -4.40 -19.72
N GLU A 238 -5.51 -3.18 -19.80
CA GLU A 238 -6.50 -2.81 -20.83
C GLU A 238 -5.95 -3.08 -22.24
N THR A 239 -4.69 -2.72 -22.48
CA THR A 239 -4.02 -2.94 -23.75
C THR A 239 -3.68 -4.42 -23.95
N PHE A 240 -3.06 -5.05 -22.95
CA PHE A 240 -2.63 -6.44 -22.98
C PHE A 240 -3.80 -7.40 -23.22
N PHE A 241 -4.94 -7.19 -22.55
CA PHE A 241 -6.12 -8.04 -22.69
C PHE A 241 -6.71 -7.93 -24.10
N ALA A 242 -6.75 -6.72 -24.66
CA ALA A 242 -7.22 -6.50 -26.02
C ALA A 242 -6.32 -7.18 -27.05
N GLU A 243 -5.00 -7.09 -26.90
CA GLU A 243 -4.02 -7.69 -27.81
C GLU A 243 -4.01 -9.23 -27.76
N HIS A 244 -4.23 -9.83 -26.59
CA HIS A 244 -4.14 -11.28 -26.38
C HIS A 244 -5.52 -11.98 -26.35
N GLY A 245 -6.59 -11.26 -26.67
CA GLY A 245 -7.96 -11.79 -26.70
C GLY A 245 -8.40 -12.35 -25.34
N ILE A 246 -8.10 -11.63 -24.26
CA ILE A 246 -8.48 -12.00 -22.90
C ILE A 246 -9.79 -11.29 -22.56
N ASP A 247 -10.86 -12.05 -22.38
CA ASP A 247 -12.22 -11.56 -22.17
C ASP A 247 -12.55 -11.22 -20.70
N SER A 248 -11.80 -11.80 -19.76
CA SER A 248 -12.03 -11.60 -18.32
C SER A 248 -10.78 -11.84 -17.48
N MET A 249 -10.75 -11.25 -16.28
CA MET A 249 -9.70 -11.53 -15.29
C MET A 249 -9.62 -13.01 -14.90
N THR A 250 -10.76 -13.73 -14.92
CA THR A 250 -10.78 -15.18 -14.67
C THR A 250 -9.97 -15.94 -15.73
N THR A 251 -10.15 -15.59 -17.01
CA THR A 251 -9.37 -16.15 -18.12
C THR A 251 -7.88 -15.82 -17.99
N TYR A 252 -7.55 -14.58 -17.60
CA TYR A 252 -6.16 -14.18 -17.33
C TYR A 252 -5.51 -15.03 -16.23
N ARG A 253 -6.18 -15.20 -15.07
CA ARG A 253 -5.69 -16.05 -13.97
C ARG A 253 -5.44 -17.48 -14.41
N ALA A 254 -6.38 -18.06 -15.17
CA ALA A 254 -6.26 -19.44 -15.66
C ALA A 254 -5.08 -19.61 -16.64
N ARG A 255 -4.92 -18.70 -17.61
CA ARG A 255 -3.79 -18.73 -18.56
C ARG A 255 -2.44 -18.46 -17.88
N ARG A 256 -2.41 -17.59 -16.86
CA ARG A 256 -1.20 -17.42 -16.02
C ARG A 256 -0.85 -18.68 -15.25
N ALA A 257 -1.82 -19.36 -14.66
CA ALA A 257 -1.59 -20.63 -13.98
C ALA A 257 -1.07 -21.71 -14.93
N ALA A 258 -1.45 -21.66 -16.22
CA ALA A 258 -0.92 -22.52 -17.27
C ALA A 258 0.49 -22.12 -17.77
N GLY A 259 1.05 -21.00 -17.30
CA GLY A 259 2.39 -20.53 -17.65
C GLY A 259 2.50 -19.70 -18.94
N GLU A 260 1.38 -19.33 -19.58
CA GLU A 260 1.38 -18.63 -20.87
C GLU A 260 1.95 -17.20 -20.80
N PHE A 261 1.85 -16.55 -19.64
CA PHE A 261 2.26 -15.15 -19.45
C PHE A 261 3.32 -15.01 -18.35
N ALA A 262 4.46 -15.69 -18.51
CA ALA A 262 5.54 -15.69 -17.52
C ALA A 262 6.13 -14.30 -17.25
N ASP A 263 6.12 -13.40 -18.25
CA ASP A 263 6.65 -12.03 -18.13
C ASP A 263 5.70 -11.09 -17.35
N GLU A 264 4.43 -11.46 -17.22
CA GLU A 264 3.43 -10.69 -16.48
C GLU A 264 3.65 -10.87 -14.97
N ARG A 265 4.22 -9.83 -14.34
CA ARG A 265 4.65 -9.88 -12.93
C ARG A 265 3.51 -9.75 -11.92
N HIS A 266 2.34 -9.25 -12.35
CA HIS A 266 1.20 -8.97 -11.47
C HIS A 266 0.07 -9.97 -11.64
N GLY A 267 -0.54 -10.39 -10.53
CA GLY A 267 -1.81 -11.14 -10.47
C GLY A 267 -2.95 -10.22 -10.02
N ASP A 268 -3.70 -10.58 -9.00
CA ASP A 268 -4.66 -9.64 -8.41
C ASP A 268 -3.94 -8.62 -7.54
N VAL A 269 -4.14 -7.35 -7.86
CA VAL A 269 -3.45 -6.24 -7.21
C VAL A 269 -4.43 -5.51 -6.31
N PHE A 270 -4.06 -5.33 -5.05
CA PHE A 270 -4.88 -4.69 -4.03
C PHE A 270 -4.25 -3.37 -3.59
N LEU A 271 -4.97 -2.26 -3.82
CA LEU A 271 -4.68 -0.97 -3.20
C LEU A 271 -5.40 -0.91 -1.84
N ILE A 272 -4.63 -0.80 -0.76
CA ILE A 272 -5.14 -0.74 0.61
C ILE A 272 -5.01 0.68 1.14
N VAL A 273 -6.11 1.27 1.58
CA VAL A 273 -6.16 2.62 2.16
C VAL A 273 -6.72 2.54 3.57
N ASP A 274 -5.85 2.58 4.57
CA ASP A 274 -6.23 2.68 5.97
C ASP A 274 -6.28 4.14 6.41
N GLY A 275 -7.48 4.72 6.49
CA GLY A 275 -7.68 6.13 6.83
C GLY A 275 -8.09 7.00 5.65
N TRP A 276 -9.18 6.63 4.98
CA TRP A 276 -9.76 7.38 3.86
C TRP A 276 -10.01 8.86 4.16
N GLY A 277 -10.50 9.17 5.37
CA GLY A 277 -10.71 10.55 5.81
C GLY A 277 -9.45 11.41 5.78
N THR A 278 -8.28 10.82 6.06
CA THR A 278 -6.98 11.51 6.00
C THR A 278 -6.58 11.78 4.56
N ILE A 279 -6.75 10.82 3.66
CA ILE A 279 -6.46 11.03 2.22
C ILE A 279 -7.32 12.15 1.64
N ARG A 280 -8.60 12.23 2.02
CA ARG A 280 -9.48 13.33 1.59
C ARG A 280 -9.02 14.70 2.09
N GLN A 281 -8.37 14.77 3.24
CA GLN A 281 -7.91 16.02 3.85
C GLN A 281 -6.54 16.44 3.30
N ASP A 282 -5.59 15.51 3.28
CA ASP A 282 -4.18 15.79 3.00
C ASP A 282 -3.85 15.64 1.50
N ASN A 283 -4.58 14.79 0.76
CA ASN A 283 -4.31 14.48 -0.66
C ASN A 283 -5.60 14.43 -1.51
N MET A 284 -6.42 15.48 -1.44
CA MET A 284 -7.72 15.53 -2.11
C MET A 284 -7.66 15.21 -3.62
N ASP A 285 -6.59 15.61 -4.31
CA ASP A 285 -6.40 15.34 -5.74
C ASP A 285 -6.34 13.84 -6.08
N LEU A 286 -5.93 12.99 -5.12
CA LEU A 286 -5.89 11.54 -5.31
C LEU A 286 -7.27 10.89 -5.18
N VAL A 287 -8.25 11.55 -4.56
CA VAL A 287 -9.59 10.98 -4.32
C VAL A 287 -10.25 10.60 -5.64
N ALA A 288 -10.24 11.51 -6.63
CA ALA A 288 -10.79 11.25 -7.95
C ALA A 288 -10.06 10.08 -8.65
N SER A 289 -8.75 10.01 -8.50
CA SER A 289 -7.92 8.95 -9.08
C SER A 289 -8.23 7.58 -8.46
N ILE A 290 -8.45 7.50 -7.13
CA ILE A 290 -8.82 6.25 -6.46
C ILE A 290 -10.26 5.83 -6.83
N VAL A 291 -11.18 6.78 -6.95
CA VAL A 291 -12.57 6.52 -7.41
C VAL A 291 -12.56 5.86 -8.80
N GLN A 292 -11.71 6.32 -9.71
CA GLN A 292 -11.59 5.71 -11.05
C GLN A 292 -11.10 4.25 -10.97
N LEU A 293 -10.17 3.94 -10.07
CA LEU A 293 -9.72 2.56 -9.83
C LEU A 293 -10.87 1.68 -9.32
N VAL A 294 -11.68 2.18 -8.38
CA VAL A 294 -12.85 1.45 -7.87
C VAL A 294 -13.85 1.14 -9.00
N GLN A 295 -14.06 2.08 -9.92
CA GLN A 295 -15.04 1.98 -11.01
C GLN A 295 -14.64 1.00 -12.13
N ARG A 296 -13.36 0.93 -12.47
CA ARG A 296 -12.88 0.18 -13.66
C ARG A 296 -11.97 -1.00 -13.31
N GLY A 297 -11.31 -0.95 -12.16
CA GLY A 297 -10.20 -1.83 -11.82
C GLY A 297 -10.57 -3.31 -11.72
N LEU A 298 -11.77 -3.63 -11.22
CA LEU A 298 -12.17 -5.02 -10.97
C LEU A 298 -12.13 -5.92 -12.22
N ASN A 299 -12.46 -5.38 -13.39
CA ASN A 299 -12.43 -6.12 -14.65
C ASN A 299 -11.01 -6.55 -15.05
N TYR A 300 -10.00 -5.87 -14.52
CA TYR A 300 -8.58 -6.09 -14.81
C TYR A 300 -7.80 -6.51 -13.55
N GLY A 301 -8.48 -7.03 -12.52
CA GLY A 301 -7.84 -7.53 -11.31
C GLY A 301 -7.14 -6.46 -10.46
N VAL A 302 -7.62 -5.22 -10.53
CA VAL A 302 -7.21 -4.13 -9.63
C VAL A 302 -8.34 -3.89 -8.62
N HIS A 303 -8.04 -4.18 -7.36
CA HIS A 303 -8.97 -4.18 -6.24
C HIS A 303 -8.65 -3.03 -5.29
N VAL A 304 -9.67 -2.46 -4.66
CA VAL A 304 -9.49 -1.43 -3.64
C VAL A 304 -10.08 -1.89 -2.31
N MET A 305 -9.26 -1.88 -1.26
CA MET A 305 -9.68 -2.08 0.13
C MET A 305 -9.54 -0.76 0.88
N VAL A 306 -10.63 -0.22 1.40
CA VAL A 306 -10.63 1.09 2.04
C VAL A 306 -11.31 1.08 3.38
N ALA A 307 -10.66 1.69 4.38
CA ALA A 307 -11.18 1.85 5.72
C ALA A 307 -11.43 3.32 6.07
N SER A 308 -12.60 3.60 6.65
CA SER A 308 -12.98 4.94 7.13
C SER A 308 -13.70 4.89 8.48
N PRO A 309 -13.71 5.98 9.26
CA PRO A 309 -14.50 6.05 10.49
C PRO A 309 -16.01 5.85 10.27
N ARG A 310 -16.56 6.34 9.15
CA ARG A 310 -17.99 6.33 8.84
C ARG A 310 -18.23 5.99 7.37
N TRP A 311 -19.38 5.40 7.07
CA TRP A 311 -19.81 5.17 5.69
C TRP A 311 -20.07 6.47 4.91
N ALA A 312 -20.48 7.53 5.60
CA ALA A 312 -20.73 8.85 5.00
C ALA A 312 -19.45 9.53 4.46
N ASP A 313 -18.26 9.05 4.84
CA ASP A 313 -17.00 9.58 4.31
C ASP A 313 -16.76 9.16 2.85
N PHE A 314 -17.43 8.10 2.40
CA PHE A 314 -17.46 7.66 1.02
C PHE A 314 -18.57 8.39 0.27
N ASN A 315 -18.26 8.86 -0.93
CA ASN A 315 -19.33 9.29 -1.83
C ASN A 315 -20.23 8.10 -2.19
N THR A 316 -21.48 8.37 -2.57
CA THR A 316 -22.46 7.32 -2.86
C THR A 316 -21.98 6.37 -3.95
N SER A 317 -21.38 6.90 -5.03
CA SER A 317 -20.92 6.09 -6.17
C SER A 317 -19.81 5.10 -5.81
N VAL A 318 -18.82 5.48 -5.00
CA VAL A 318 -17.78 4.56 -4.52
C VAL A 318 -18.40 3.54 -3.57
N ARG A 319 -19.19 4.01 -2.60
CA ARG A 319 -19.79 3.14 -1.57
C ARG A 319 -20.63 2.02 -2.18
N ASP A 320 -21.35 2.29 -3.26
CA ASP A 320 -22.16 1.30 -3.97
C ASP A 320 -21.30 0.26 -4.72
N LEU A 321 -20.07 0.63 -5.11
CA LEU A 321 -19.07 -0.24 -5.74
C LEU A 321 -18.18 -1.01 -4.75
N LEU A 322 -18.27 -0.72 -3.45
CA LEU A 322 -17.67 -1.54 -2.39
C LEU A 322 -18.55 -2.77 -2.16
N GLY A 323 -18.36 -3.80 -2.99
CA GLY A 323 -19.20 -5.01 -2.99
C GLY A 323 -19.11 -5.82 -1.68
N THR A 324 -17.94 -5.88 -1.06
CA THR A 324 -17.76 -6.49 0.27
C THR A 324 -17.71 -5.40 1.33
N ARG A 325 -18.62 -5.43 2.31
CA ARG A 325 -18.71 -4.40 3.36
C ARG A 325 -18.60 -4.99 4.76
N PHE A 326 -17.68 -4.46 5.55
CA PHE A 326 -17.54 -4.79 6.96
C PHE A 326 -17.89 -3.57 7.83
N GLU A 327 -19.02 -3.65 8.53
CA GLU A 327 -19.42 -2.64 9.50
C GLU A 327 -19.02 -3.09 10.92
N LEU A 328 -17.93 -2.52 11.41
CA LEU A 328 -17.51 -2.64 12.81
C LEU A 328 -18.32 -1.71 13.69
N ARG A 329 -18.03 -1.70 15.01
CA ARG A 329 -18.66 -0.74 15.92
C ARG A 329 -18.46 0.70 15.43
N LEU A 330 -19.56 1.33 15.00
CA LEU A 330 -19.60 2.74 14.61
C LEU A 330 -19.61 3.66 15.85
N GLY A 331 -19.17 4.91 15.65
CA GLY A 331 -19.27 5.96 16.66
C GLY A 331 -20.73 6.32 16.94
N ASP A 332 -21.49 6.60 15.87
CA ASP A 332 -22.93 6.81 15.90
C ASP A 332 -23.65 5.69 15.12
N PRO A 333 -24.60 4.96 15.73
CA PRO A 333 -25.40 3.96 15.02
C PRO A 333 -26.25 4.52 13.88
N VAL A 334 -26.53 5.83 13.83
CA VAL A 334 -27.26 6.47 12.71
C VAL A 334 -26.50 6.36 11.40
N ASP A 335 -25.17 6.28 11.46
CA ASP A 335 -24.31 6.10 10.28
C ASP A 335 -24.32 4.65 9.73
N SER A 336 -25.04 3.72 10.38
CA SER A 336 -25.15 2.32 9.97
C SER A 336 -25.85 2.19 8.62
N MET A 337 -25.25 1.44 7.69
CA MET A 337 -25.88 1.09 6.42
C MET A 337 -26.76 -0.15 6.50
N ILE A 338 -26.59 -0.94 7.56
CA ILE A 338 -27.30 -2.21 7.73
C ILE A 338 -28.59 -1.98 8.52
N HIS A 339 -28.46 -1.53 9.77
CA HIS A 339 -29.62 -1.29 10.63
C HIS A 339 -29.22 -0.56 11.93
N MET A 340 -29.66 0.69 12.09
CA MET A 340 -29.35 1.56 13.23
C MET A 340 -29.52 0.86 14.60
N ARG A 341 -30.68 0.25 14.87
CA ARG A 341 -30.93 -0.39 16.18
C ARG A 341 -30.05 -1.62 16.41
N ALA A 342 -29.69 -2.34 15.35
CA ALA A 342 -28.82 -3.52 15.49
C ALA A 342 -27.38 -3.07 15.74
N ALA A 343 -26.90 -2.06 15.01
CA ALA A 343 -25.59 -1.45 15.22
C ALA A 343 -25.41 -0.90 16.64
N GLN A 344 -26.48 -0.37 17.24
CA GLN A 344 -26.46 0.10 18.63
C GLN A 344 -26.11 -1.02 19.63
N THR A 345 -26.51 -2.28 19.35
CA THR A 345 -26.27 -3.44 20.22
C THR A 345 -24.86 -4.03 20.12
N VAL A 346 -24.06 -3.60 19.13
CA VAL A 346 -22.69 -4.10 18.95
C VAL A 346 -21.84 -3.71 20.15
N PRO A 347 -21.16 -4.65 20.84
CA PRO A 347 -20.30 -4.30 21.96
C PRO A 347 -19.15 -3.38 21.55
N ARG A 348 -18.71 -2.53 22.48
CA ARG A 348 -17.53 -1.66 22.31
C ARG A 348 -16.24 -2.44 22.55
N VAL A 349 -16.04 -3.49 21.77
CA VAL A 349 -14.85 -4.34 21.78
C VAL A 349 -14.27 -4.31 20.37
N PRO A 350 -12.96 -4.06 20.20
CA PRO A 350 -12.32 -4.08 18.88
C PRO A 350 -12.58 -5.39 18.14
N GLY A 351 -12.82 -5.29 16.83
CA GLY A 351 -13.14 -6.44 15.98
C GLY A 351 -14.61 -6.88 16.02
N ARG A 352 -15.46 -6.29 16.87
CA ARG A 352 -16.91 -6.56 16.85
C ARG A 352 -17.60 -5.73 15.77
N GLY A 353 -18.51 -6.38 15.05
CA GLY A 353 -19.33 -5.74 14.02
C GLY A 353 -20.66 -6.47 13.78
N ILE A 354 -21.39 -6.01 12.75
CA ILE A 354 -22.63 -6.66 12.30
C ILE A 354 -22.55 -7.04 10.82
N THR A 355 -23.13 -8.20 10.53
CA THR A 355 -23.37 -8.66 9.16
C THR A 355 -24.65 -8.04 8.59
N GLU A 356 -24.85 -8.13 7.27
CA GLU A 356 -26.09 -7.70 6.61
C GLU A 356 -27.34 -8.41 7.18
N ASP A 357 -27.18 -9.67 7.59
CA ASP A 357 -28.20 -10.46 8.30
C ASP A 357 -28.45 -10.00 9.75
N LYS A 358 -27.82 -8.90 10.20
CA LYS A 358 -27.90 -8.33 11.56
C LYS A 358 -27.32 -9.24 12.67
N HIS A 359 -26.58 -10.28 12.30
CA HIS A 359 -25.82 -11.10 13.26
C HIS A 359 -24.53 -10.40 13.66
N HIS A 360 -24.14 -10.55 14.93
CA HIS A 360 -22.85 -10.05 15.40
C HIS A 360 -21.73 -10.95 14.90
N PHE A 361 -20.58 -10.34 14.61
CA PHE A 361 -19.35 -11.08 14.32
C PHE A 361 -18.18 -10.56 15.16
N LEU A 362 -17.12 -11.36 15.22
CA LEU A 362 -15.81 -10.99 15.74
C LEU A 362 -14.75 -11.31 14.69
N THR A 363 -13.95 -10.31 14.33
CA THR A 363 -12.82 -10.48 13.39
C THR A 363 -11.71 -11.32 14.00
N ALA A 364 -11.00 -12.07 13.17
CA ALA A 364 -9.77 -12.73 13.59
C ALA A 364 -8.63 -11.74 13.80
N LEU A 365 -7.68 -12.15 14.65
CA LEU A 365 -6.37 -11.52 14.71
C LEU A 365 -5.49 -12.03 13.55
N PRO A 366 -4.64 -11.17 12.96
CA PRO A 366 -3.78 -11.51 11.84
C PRO A 366 -2.55 -12.33 12.31
N ARG A 367 -2.77 -13.49 12.92
CA ARG A 367 -1.72 -14.34 13.51
C ARG A 367 -2.14 -15.81 13.51
N ALA A 368 -1.16 -16.70 13.68
CA ALA A 368 -1.33 -18.16 13.61
C ALA A 368 -0.42 -18.91 14.61
N ASP A 369 -0.07 -18.26 15.73
CA ASP A 369 0.87 -18.74 16.77
C ASP A 369 0.16 -19.27 18.03
N GLY A 370 -1.16 -19.43 18.00
CA GLY A 370 -1.94 -19.90 19.16
C GLY A 370 -2.19 -18.84 20.25
N ASN A 371 -1.75 -17.60 20.08
CA ASN A 371 -1.92 -16.55 21.09
C ASN A 371 -3.01 -15.54 20.68
N ALA A 372 -4.08 -15.45 21.46
CA ALA A 372 -5.22 -14.56 21.19
C ALA A 372 -5.10 -13.14 21.82
N ASP A 373 -3.91 -12.72 22.27
CA ASP A 373 -3.68 -11.40 22.82
C ASP A 373 -3.61 -10.32 21.72
N ALA A 374 -4.48 -9.32 21.82
CA ALA A 374 -4.57 -8.21 20.88
C ALA A 374 -3.43 -7.20 21.00
N VAL A 375 -2.68 -7.18 22.12
CA VAL A 375 -1.56 -6.24 22.33
C VAL A 375 -0.33 -6.66 21.53
N THR A 376 -0.12 -7.96 21.35
CA THR A 376 1.07 -8.55 20.70
C THR A 376 0.87 -8.84 19.21
N VAL A 377 -0.14 -8.25 18.58
CA VAL A 377 -0.53 -8.52 17.18
C VAL A 377 0.63 -8.30 16.20
N SER A 378 1.40 -7.22 16.35
CA SER A 378 2.55 -6.96 15.45
C SER A 378 3.62 -8.03 15.52
N ALA A 379 3.85 -8.63 16.69
CA ALA A 379 4.78 -9.75 16.84
C ALA A 379 4.20 -11.02 16.22
N GLY A 380 2.91 -11.30 16.44
CA GLY A 380 2.23 -12.47 15.87
C GLY A 380 2.14 -12.46 14.33
N MET A 381 2.07 -11.29 13.70
CA MET A 381 2.15 -11.17 12.23
C MET A 381 3.50 -11.63 11.66
N GLY A 382 4.59 -11.41 12.43
CA GLY A 382 5.95 -11.74 12.01
C GLY A 382 6.14 -13.22 11.69
N GLU A 383 5.43 -14.10 12.40
CA GLU A 383 5.49 -15.54 12.15
C GLU A 383 4.95 -15.90 10.75
N ILE A 384 3.77 -15.41 10.39
CA ILE A 384 3.17 -15.68 9.06
C ILE A 384 4.06 -15.08 7.96
N ILE A 385 4.64 -13.89 8.20
CA ILE A 385 5.57 -13.25 7.27
C ILE A 385 6.80 -14.13 7.04
N THR A 386 7.40 -14.67 8.10
CA THR A 386 8.55 -15.57 8.00
C THR A 386 8.18 -16.84 7.26
N ARG A 387 7.06 -17.50 7.60
CA ARG A 387 6.57 -18.69 6.87
C ARG A 387 6.40 -18.43 5.37
N ALA A 388 5.82 -17.28 4.99
CA ALA A 388 5.65 -16.90 3.59
C ALA A 388 6.97 -16.62 2.87
N LYS A 389 7.96 -16.04 3.54
CA LYS A 389 9.31 -15.83 2.97
C LYS A 389 10.03 -17.15 2.76
N ASP A 390 10.03 -18.01 3.76
CA ASP A 390 10.77 -19.27 3.74
C ASP A 390 10.19 -20.26 2.70
N ALA A 391 8.90 -20.12 2.38
CA ALA A 391 8.23 -20.96 1.38
C ALA A 391 8.28 -20.42 -0.06
N TRP A 392 8.71 -19.17 -0.29
CA TRP A 392 8.69 -18.54 -1.62
C TRP A 392 10.07 -18.29 -2.19
N ASP A 393 10.43 -19.07 -3.21
CA ASP A 393 11.69 -18.91 -3.95
C ASP A 393 11.56 -18.01 -5.20
N GLY A 394 10.34 -17.56 -5.52
CA GLY A 394 10.07 -16.71 -6.69
C GLY A 394 10.35 -15.22 -6.45
N PRO A 395 10.12 -14.36 -7.47
CA PRO A 395 10.22 -12.92 -7.29
C PRO A 395 9.13 -12.43 -6.31
N PRO A 396 9.44 -11.49 -5.39
CA PRO A 396 8.44 -10.87 -4.55
C PRO A 396 7.54 -9.92 -5.36
N ALA A 397 6.50 -9.39 -4.72
CA ALA A 397 5.63 -8.39 -5.31
C ALA A 397 6.45 -7.19 -5.84
N PRO A 398 6.20 -6.73 -7.08
CA PRO A 398 6.95 -5.63 -7.67
C PRO A 398 6.87 -4.36 -6.81
N PRO A 399 7.99 -3.72 -6.46
CA PRO A 399 7.97 -2.53 -5.63
C PRO A 399 7.41 -1.33 -6.39
N VAL A 400 6.80 -0.39 -5.67
CA VAL A 400 6.38 0.89 -6.25
C VAL A 400 7.61 1.67 -6.70
N ARG A 401 7.69 1.97 -8.00
CA ARG A 401 8.85 2.65 -8.59
C ARG A 401 8.90 4.10 -8.14
N THR A 402 9.87 4.49 -7.32
CA THR A 402 10.09 5.90 -6.95
C THR A 402 11.31 6.45 -7.68
N LEU A 403 11.34 7.76 -7.91
CA LEU A 403 12.54 8.42 -8.45
C LEU A 403 13.75 8.13 -7.55
N PRO A 404 14.82 7.53 -8.09
CA PRO A 404 15.98 7.10 -7.31
C PRO A 404 16.73 8.31 -6.74
N ALA A 405 17.43 8.13 -5.61
CA ALA A 405 18.21 9.22 -5.02
C ALA A 405 19.40 9.63 -5.91
N MET A 406 19.98 8.65 -6.60
CA MET A 406 21.05 8.82 -7.58
C MET A 406 20.65 8.04 -8.83
N LEU A 407 20.86 8.63 -10.00
CA LEU A 407 20.58 8.01 -11.29
C LEU A 407 21.83 8.17 -12.14
N ARG A 408 22.48 7.09 -12.56
CA ARG A 408 23.65 7.17 -13.45
C ARG A 408 23.21 7.31 -14.89
N ALA A 409 23.98 8.03 -15.71
CA ALA A 409 23.71 8.13 -17.14
C ALA A 409 23.66 6.76 -17.84
N SER A 410 24.45 5.78 -17.39
CA SER A 410 24.46 4.40 -17.89
C SER A 410 23.14 3.63 -17.70
N GLU A 411 22.29 4.08 -16.77
CA GLU A 411 20.98 3.45 -16.48
C GLU A 411 19.88 3.97 -17.42
N LEU A 412 20.17 5.01 -18.21
CA LEU A 412 19.27 5.56 -19.20
C LEU A 412 19.58 4.98 -20.59
N PRO A 413 18.61 5.02 -21.52
CA PRO A 413 18.91 4.81 -22.94
C PRO A 413 20.04 5.75 -23.40
N PRO A 414 20.83 5.37 -24.41
CA PRO A 414 21.83 6.27 -24.98
C PRO A 414 21.15 7.50 -25.60
N SER A 415 21.89 8.62 -25.69
CA SER A 415 21.46 9.75 -26.53
C SER A 415 21.44 9.33 -27.99
N ASP A 416 20.63 10.02 -28.80
CA ASP A 416 20.45 9.71 -30.22
C ASP A 416 20.27 10.99 -31.07
N LEU A 417 20.24 10.80 -32.39
CA LEU A 417 19.88 11.81 -33.40
C LEU A 417 18.52 11.50 -34.04
N GLU A 418 17.68 10.68 -33.39
CA GLU A 418 16.36 10.28 -33.90
C GLU A 418 15.26 11.29 -33.53
N GLY A 419 15.64 12.39 -32.89
CA GLY A 419 14.76 13.49 -32.55
C GLY A 419 14.24 14.27 -33.76
N THR A 420 13.53 15.36 -33.46
CA THR A 420 13.00 16.25 -34.49
C THR A 420 14.14 16.83 -35.33
N SER A 421 14.01 16.79 -36.66
CA SER A 421 14.99 17.38 -37.58
C SER A 421 16.41 16.77 -37.54
N GLY A 422 16.58 15.55 -36.99
CA GLY A 422 17.89 14.86 -36.95
C GLY A 422 18.91 15.47 -35.99
N VAL A 423 18.44 16.25 -35.02
CA VAL A 423 19.30 16.93 -34.02
C VAL A 423 19.38 16.09 -32.74
N LEU A 424 20.42 16.34 -31.94
CA LEU A 424 20.69 15.66 -30.68
C LEU A 424 19.48 15.65 -29.73
N ARG A 425 19.17 14.44 -29.27
CA ARG A 425 18.21 14.17 -28.22
C ARG A 425 18.92 13.52 -27.04
N VAL A 426 18.80 14.14 -25.87
CA VAL A 426 19.52 13.71 -24.65
C VAL A 426 18.53 13.21 -23.60
N PRO A 427 18.72 12.00 -23.05
CA PRO A 427 17.95 11.53 -21.90
C PRO A 427 18.56 12.15 -20.65
N MET A 428 17.92 13.21 -20.15
CA MET A 428 18.40 14.05 -19.06
C MET A 428 18.20 13.42 -17.68
N GLY A 429 17.28 12.46 -17.56
CA GLY A 429 16.90 11.88 -16.28
C GLY A 429 15.72 10.92 -16.34
N LEU A 430 15.05 10.71 -15.21
CA LEU A 430 13.75 10.04 -15.08
C LEU A 430 12.70 11.03 -14.59
N GLU A 431 11.46 10.91 -15.09
CA GLU A 431 10.33 11.73 -14.66
C GLU A 431 9.41 11.00 -13.66
N SER A 432 8.80 11.74 -12.72
CA SER A 432 8.11 11.15 -11.57
C SER A 432 6.73 10.56 -11.84
N ARG A 433 6.04 10.95 -12.93
CA ARG A 433 4.65 10.57 -13.19
C ARG A 433 4.57 9.12 -13.67
N ARG A 434 5.35 8.77 -14.71
CA ARG A 434 5.39 7.44 -15.33
C ARG A 434 6.70 6.71 -15.13
N MET A 435 7.67 7.31 -14.44
CA MET A 435 9.00 6.72 -14.22
C MET A 435 9.71 6.38 -15.54
N GLN A 436 9.49 7.21 -16.57
CA GLN A 436 10.10 7.07 -17.89
C GLN A 436 11.31 8.00 -18.06
N PRO A 437 12.22 7.72 -19.01
CA PRO A 437 13.29 8.64 -19.36
C PRO A 437 12.75 10.02 -19.74
N PHE A 438 13.27 11.05 -19.07
CA PHE A 438 13.04 12.45 -19.36
C PHE A 438 13.99 12.89 -20.47
N TRP A 439 13.45 13.13 -21.66
CA TRP A 439 14.24 13.54 -22.83
C TRP A 439 14.19 15.05 -23.06
N HIS A 440 15.31 15.62 -23.46
CA HIS A 440 15.37 16.94 -24.09
C HIS A 440 15.77 16.78 -25.56
N ASP A 441 14.94 17.27 -26.46
CA ASP A 441 15.15 17.25 -27.91
C ASP A 441 15.56 18.67 -28.35
N PHE A 442 16.82 18.86 -28.74
CA PHE A 442 17.35 20.15 -29.18
C PHE A 442 16.82 20.56 -30.56
N GLY A 443 16.29 19.63 -31.36
CA GLY A 443 15.63 19.95 -32.63
C GLY A 443 14.21 20.51 -32.44
N ALA A 444 13.50 20.04 -31.40
CA ALA A 444 12.16 20.54 -31.07
C ALA A 444 12.21 21.81 -30.20
N THR A 445 13.11 21.83 -29.21
CA THR A 445 13.29 22.95 -28.29
C THR A 445 14.79 23.25 -28.18
N PRO A 446 15.31 24.22 -28.94
CA PRO A 446 16.76 24.43 -29.10
C PRO A 446 17.43 25.03 -27.87
N HIS A 447 16.66 25.50 -26.90
CA HIS A 447 17.16 26.24 -25.77
C HIS A 447 16.79 25.56 -24.45
N LEU A 448 17.64 25.74 -23.45
CA LEU A 448 17.46 25.20 -22.11
C LEU A 448 17.92 26.23 -21.09
N LEU A 449 17.04 26.53 -20.12
CA LEU A 449 17.35 27.40 -18.99
C LEU A 449 17.44 26.58 -17.71
N VAL A 450 18.55 26.64 -17.00
CA VAL A 450 18.79 25.85 -15.78
C VAL A 450 19.01 26.79 -14.61
N VAL A 451 18.25 26.62 -13.53
CA VAL A 451 18.36 27.45 -12.33
C VAL A 451 18.53 26.56 -11.11
N GLY A 452 19.53 26.82 -10.28
CA GLY A 452 19.80 25.99 -9.10
C GLY A 452 20.76 26.61 -8.12
N ASP A 453 20.65 26.25 -6.85
CA ASP A 453 21.59 26.68 -5.82
C ASP A 453 22.97 26.00 -6.00
N THR A 454 23.93 26.40 -5.18
CA THR A 454 25.25 25.78 -5.07
C THR A 454 25.10 24.28 -4.80
N GLU A 455 25.94 23.46 -5.45
CA GLU A 455 25.94 21.98 -5.30
C GLU A 455 24.61 21.27 -5.62
N SER A 456 23.70 21.92 -6.35
CA SER A 456 22.41 21.33 -6.72
C SER A 456 22.47 20.36 -7.91
N GLY A 457 23.58 20.34 -8.67
CA GLY A 457 23.78 19.48 -9.86
C GLY A 457 23.84 20.19 -11.20
N LYS A 458 23.91 21.54 -11.22
CA LYS A 458 23.98 22.38 -12.44
C LYS A 458 25.09 21.95 -13.40
N THR A 459 26.34 22.00 -12.95
CA THR A 459 27.51 21.67 -13.78
C THR A 459 27.52 20.20 -14.22
N ASN A 460 27.00 19.28 -13.39
CA ASN A 460 26.83 17.88 -13.77
C ASN A 460 25.86 17.73 -14.96
N LEU A 461 24.75 18.47 -14.97
CA LEU A 461 23.82 18.47 -16.09
C LEU A 461 24.47 18.96 -17.38
N VAL A 462 25.25 20.04 -17.29
CA VAL A 462 25.99 20.57 -18.44
C VAL A 462 26.99 19.54 -18.96
N ARG A 463 27.73 18.87 -18.06
CA ARG A 463 28.65 17.78 -18.43
C ARG A 463 27.94 16.64 -19.14
N HIS A 464 26.76 16.26 -18.66
CA HIS A 464 25.94 15.22 -19.30
C HIS A 464 25.57 15.59 -20.74
N ILE A 465 25.14 16.84 -20.97
CA ILE A 465 24.84 17.35 -22.30
C ILE A 465 26.10 17.39 -23.18
N THR A 466 27.23 17.90 -22.68
CA THR A 466 28.47 17.98 -23.46
C THR A 466 29.01 16.61 -23.83
N ASN A 467 28.87 15.61 -22.96
CA ASN A 467 29.22 14.23 -23.27
C ASN A 467 28.36 13.69 -24.42
N ALA A 468 27.05 13.99 -24.43
CA ALA A 468 26.17 13.63 -25.53
C ALA A 468 26.58 14.32 -26.85
N ILE A 469 26.92 15.61 -26.82
CA ILE A 469 27.41 16.35 -28.00
C ILE A 469 28.68 15.69 -28.56
N ARG A 470 29.65 15.33 -27.69
CA ARG A 470 30.90 14.68 -28.10
C ARG A 470 30.71 13.29 -28.72
N ARG A 471 29.71 12.55 -28.26
CA ARG A 471 29.45 11.18 -28.73
C ARG A 471 28.84 11.16 -30.13
N HIS A 472 28.07 12.19 -30.49
CA HIS A 472 27.30 12.22 -31.74
C HIS A 472 27.87 13.16 -32.80
N TYR A 473 28.66 14.16 -32.42
CA TYR A 473 29.17 15.15 -33.36
C TYR A 473 30.69 15.22 -33.36
N GLY A 474 31.26 15.24 -34.57
CA GLY A 474 32.63 15.68 -34.77
C GLY A 474 32.77 17.21 -34.72
N PRO A 475 34.02 17.72 -34.75
CA PRO A 475 34.28 19.06 -35.28
C PRO A 475 33.68 19.14 -36.69
N ALA A 476 33.38 20.26 -37.32
CA ALA A 476 32.65 20.31 -38.61
C ALA A 476 31.15 19.94 -38.57
N GLU A 477 30.70 19.07 -37.66
CA GLU A 477 29.27 18.80 -37.44
C GLU A 477 28.69 19.62 -36.28
N ALA A 478 29.48 19.86 -35.22
CA ALA A 478 29.11 20.77 -34.15
C ALA A 478 30.27 21.68 -33.71
N ARG A 479 29.91 22.88 -33.26
CA ARG A 479 30.79 23.87 -32.65
C ARG A 479 30.21 24.28 -31.31
N VAL A 480 31.06 24.41 -30.30
CA VAL A 480 30.64 24.77 -28.95
C VAL A 480 31.30 26.07 -28.51
N VAL A 481 30.52 27.00 -27.98
CA VAL A 481 31.01 28.17 -27.25
C VAL A 481 30.75 27.94 -25.77
N LEU A 482 31.79 28.06 -24.94
CA LEU A 482 31.71 27.84 -23.50
C LEU A 482 31.97 29.13 -22.74
N GLY A 483 31.01 29.56 -21.91
CA GLY A 483 31.21 30.56 -20.87
C GLY A 483 31.29 29.85 -19.52
N ASP A 484 32.45 29.87 -18.87
CA ASP A 484 32.70 29.12 -17.64
C ASP A 484 33.75 29.85 -16.79
N GLN A 485 33.28 30.78 -15.97
CA GLN A 485 34.17 31.60 -15.14
C GLN A 485 34.91 30.79 -14.08
N ARG A 486 34.32 29.69 -13.60
CA ARG A 486 34.91 28.84 -12.55
C ARG A 486 35.83 27.74 -13.09
N ARG A 487 35.96 27.63 -14.42
CA ARG A 487 36.81 26.66 -15.12
C ARG A 487 36.46 25.20 -14.84
N GLN A 488 35.20 24.91 -14.57
CA GLN A 488 34.72 23.56 -14.28
C GLN A 488 34.41 22.72 -15.53
N LEU A 489 34.28 23.36 -16.69
CA LEU A 489 33.93 22.76 -17.99
C LEU A 489 35.07 22.85 -19.01
N TYR A 490 36.29 23.19 -18.59
CA TYR A 490 37.44 23.37 -19.49
C TYR A 490 37.71 22.17 -20.41
N ASN A 491 37.57 20.95 -19.89
CA ASN A 491 37.75 19.70 -20.62
C ASN A 491 36.42 19.06 -21.06
N ALA A 492 35.29 19.77 -20.97
CA ALA A 492 33.97 19.20 -21.26
C ALA A 492 33.78 18.89 -22.75
N VAL A 493 34.51 19.59 -23.63
CA VAL A 493 34.45 19.44 -25.10
C VAL A 493 35.88 19.50 -25.68
N PRO A 494 36.23 18.69 -26.70
CA PRO A 494 37.51 18.77 -27.40
C PRO A 494 37.83 20.16 -27.98
N LYS A 495 39.10 20.56 -27.98
CA LYS A 495 39.53 21.93 -28.38
C LYS A 495 39.23 22.26 -29.84
N ASP A 496 39.17 21.27 -30.72
CA ASP A 496 38.83 21.41 -32.15
C ASP A 496 37.32 21.58 -32.40
N MET A 497 36.48 21.21 -31.44
CA MET A 497 35.04 21.53 -31.41
C MET A 497 34.76 22.88 -30.75
N GLN A 498 35.66 23.38 -29.90
CA GLN A 498 35.50 24.68 -29.22
C GLN A 498 35.71 25.84 -30.22
N LEU A 499 34.65 26.63 -30.44
CA LEU A 499 34.74 27.89 -31.18
C LEU A 499 35.35 28.99 -30.30
N GLY A 500 35.11 28.93 -28.98
CA GLY A 500 35.65 29.86 -28.01
C GLY A 500 35.37 29.41 -26.57
N TYR A 501 36.26 29.84 -25.67
CA TYR A 501 36.17 29.58 -24.23
C TYR A 501 36.38 30.88 -23.45
N GLY A 502 35.34 31.37 -22.79
CA GLY A 502 35.29 32.64 -22.09
C GLY A 502 35.20 32.46 -20.58
N VAL A 503 35.98 33.25 -19.85
CA VAL A 503 36.03 33.24 -18.37
C VAL A 503 35.65 34.58 -17.76
N THR A 504 35.40 35.60 -18.58
CA THR A 504 34.95 36.94 -18.17
C THR A 504 33.74 37.38 -19.01
N GLY A 505 32.90 38.26 -18.47
CA GLY A 505 31.74 38.77 -19.20
C GLY A 505 32.08 39.43 -20.54
N ASP A 506 33.21 40.14 -20.64
CA ASP A 506 33.65 40.76 -21.89
C ASP A 506 34.06 39.71 -22.93
N SER A 507 34.82 38.68 -22.53
CA SER A 507 35.18 37.58 -23.43
C SER A 507 33.95 36.81 -23.92
N VAL A 508 32.95 36.60 -23.05
CA VAL A 508 31.67 35.98 -23.44
C VAL A 508 30.94 36.87 -24.44
N ARG A 509 30.85 38.18 -24.21
CA ARG A 509 30.21 39.13 -25.13
C ARG A 509 30.87 39.13 -26.51
N GLU A 510 32.19 39.17 -26.59
CA GLU A 510 32.93 39.12 -27.85
C GLU A 510 32.64 37.83 -28.62
N MET A 511 32.64 36.68 -27.94
CA MET A 511 32.26 35.41 -28.56
C MET A 511 30.80 35.39 -29.02
N MET A 512 29.87 35.99 -28.25
CA MET A 512 28.47 36.09 -28.66
C MET A 512 28.29 36.99 -29.89
N GLN A 513 29.09 38.06 -30.02
CA GLN A 513 29.10 38.89 -31.23
C GLN A 513 29.59 38.10 -32.45
N ALA A 514 30.68 37.34 -32.31
CA ALA A 514 31.20 36.49 -33.38
C ALA A 514 30.18 35.39 -33.76
N ALA A 515 29.55 34.75 -32.77
CA ALA A 515 28.49 33.77 -32.97
C ALA A 515 27.28 34.38 -33.69
N ALA A 516 26.83 35.56 -33.27
CA ALA A 516 25.72 36.27 -33.91
C ALA A 516 26.01 36.57 -35.39
N GLN A 517 27.22 37.06 -35.71
CA GLN A 517 27.64 37.30 -37.10
C GLN A 517 27.63 36.03 -37.94
N ALA A 518 28.13 34.92 -37.39
CA ALA A 518 28.13 33.63 -38.08
C ALA A 518 26.71 33.07 -38.30
N MET A 519 25.82 33.23 -37.31
CA MET A 519 24.45 32.77 -37.40
C MET A 519 23.61 33.66 -38.32
N GLN A 520 23.90 34.97 -38.42
CA GLN A 520 23.11 35.91 -39.21
C GLN A 520 22.99 35.49 -40.68
N VAL A 521 24.03 34.84 -41.22
CA VAL A 521 24.05 34.31 -42.60
C VAL A 521 23.09 33.12 -42.79
N ARG A 522 22.71 32.44 -41.70
CA ARG A 522 21.76 31.31 -41.71
C ARG A 522 20.31 31.74 -41.55
N MET A 523 20.03 33.01 -41.25
CA MET A 523 18.65 33.50 -41.11
C MET A 523 17.88 33.30 -42.41
N PRO A 524 16.69 32.68 -42.37
CA PRO A 524 15.90 32.48 -43.58
C PRO A 524 15.46 33.83 -44.15
N GLY A 525 15.77 34.08 -45.42
CA GLY A 525 15.28 35.23 -46.17
C GLY A 525 13.81 35.06 -46.59
N PRO A 526 13.19 36.11 -47.16
CA PRO A 526 11.79 36.07 -47.62
C PRO A 526 11.54 35.04 -48.74
N GLU A 527 12.58 34.56 -49.41
CA GLU A 527 12.54 33.52 -50.44
C GLU A 527 12.39 32.09 -49.89
N ILE A 528 12.62 31.88 -48.60
CA ILE A 528 12.55 30.55 -47.98
C ILE A 528 11.10 30.25 -47.57
N THR A 529 10.48 29.32 -48.29
CA THR A 529 9.12 28.85 -47.99
C THR A 529 9.05 28.07 -46.67
N PRO A 530 7.93 28.10 -45.93
CA PRO A 530 7.76 27.36 -44.67
C PRO A 530 8.10 25.86 -44.72
N ASP A 531 7.83 25.18 -45.84
CA ASP A 531 8.18 23.76 -45.98
C ASP A 531 9.69 23.53 -46.05
N ARG A 532 10.42 24.44 -46.72
CA ARG A 532 11.89 24.42 -46.74
C ARG A 532 12.51 24.80 -45.41
N ILE A 533 11.86 25.66 -44.61
CA ILE A 533 12.30 26.01 -43.25
C ILE A 533 12.53 24.74 -42.41
N ARG A 534 11.62 23.77 -42.50
CA ARG A 534 11.71 22.49 -41.77
C ARG A 534 12.86 21.60 -42.25
N LEU A 535 13.23 21.70 -43.53
CA LEU A 535 14.29 20.89 -44.14
C LEU A 535 15.69 21.43 -43.85
N ARG A 536 15.81 22.72 -43.47
CA ARG A 536 17.10 23.38 -43.17
C ARG A 536 18.09 23.32 -44.33
N ASP A 537 17.59 23.30 -45.56
CA ASP A 537 18.36 23.01 -46.77
C ASP A 537 19.07 24.23 -47.40
N TRP A 538 18.80 25.45 -46.91
CA TRP A 538 19.39 26.70 -47.44
C TRP A 538 20.76 27.05 -46.84
N TRP A 539 21.18 26.34 -45.80
CA TRP A 539 22.49 26.50 -45.20
C TRP A 539 23.13 25.14 -44.93
N THR A 540 24.45 25.12 -44.90
CA THR A 540 25.25 23.93 -44.55
C THR A 540 26.32 24.32 -43.55
N GLY A 541 26.62 23.44 -42.61
CA GLY A 541 27.70 23.65 -41.64
C GLY A 541 27.35 23.05 -40.28
N PRO A 542 28.18 23.32 -39.27
CA PRO A 542 27.98 22.73 -37.95
C PRO A 542 26.81 23.36 -37.19
N GLU A 543 26.14 22.54 -36.38
CA GLU A 543 25.30 23.02 -35.28
C GLU A 543 26.13 23.86 -34.29
N LEU A 544 25.55 24.91 -33.73
CA LEU A 544 26.21 25.77 -32.74
C LEU A 544 25.55 25.57 -31.37
N PHE A 545 26.31 25.06 -30.40
CA PHE A 545 25.90 24.99 -29.00
C PHE A 545 26.58 26.09 -28.20
N VAL A 546 25.79 26.99 -27.62
CA VAL A 546 26.25 28.05 -26.73
C VAL A 546 25.90 27.66 -25.30
N ILE A 547 26.91 27.37 -24.49
CA ILE A 547 26.75 26.88 -23.13
C ILE A 547 27.39 27.91 -22.20
N VAL A 548 26.60 28.48 -21.29
CA VAL A 548 27.10 29.44 -20.30
C VAL A 548 26.73 28.96 -18.91
N ASP A 549 27.74 28.51 -18.15
CA ASP A 549 27.63 28.12 -16.76
C ASP A 549 27.81 29.32 -15.81
N ASP A 550 27.12 29.31 -14.68
CA ASP A 550 27.08 30.40 -13.69
C ASP A 550 26.92 31.80 -14.33
N PHE A 551 25.87 31.98 -15.13
CA PHE A 551 25.59 33.21 -15.89
C PHE A 551 25.63 34.48 -15.04
N GLU A 552 25.21 34.41 -13.79
CA GLU A 552 25.22 35.55 -12.87
C GLU A 552 26.60 36.13 -12.61
N LEU A 553 27.67 35.35 -12.81
CA LEU A 553 29.04 35.81 -12.60
C LEU A 553 29.59 36.56 -13.82
N VAL A 554 29.10 36.22 -15.02
CA VAL A 554 29.44 36.91 -16.27
C VAL A 554 28.48 38.05 -16.60
N ALA A 555 27.26 38.02 -16.06
CA ALA A 555 26.28 39.09 -16.14
C ALA A 555 26.62 40.20 -15.13
N GLY A 556 27.38 41.20 -15.58
CA GLY A 556 27.63 42.42 -14.81
C GLY A 556 26.46 43.42 -14.86
N SER A 557 26.67 44.62 -14.32
CA SER A 557 25.67 45.73 -14.34
C SER A 557 25.44 46.35 -15.73
N GLY A 558 26.15 45.90 -16.76
CA GLY A 558 26.07 46.40 -18.13
C GLY A 558 25.02 45.68 -18.98
N PRO A 559 25.02 45.91 -20.32
CA PRO A 559 24.14 45.16 -21.22
C PRO A 559 24.44 43.67 -21.13
N SER A 560 23.43 42.81 -21.25
CA SER A 560 23.59 41.36 -21.21
C SER A 560 24.70 40.90 -22.18
N PRO A 561 25.66 40.06 -21.76
CA PRO A 561 26.67 39.53 -22.68
C PRO A 561 26.04 38.67 -23.79
N MET A 562 24.83 38.14 -23.56
CA MET A 562 24.05 37.36 -24.53
C MET A 562 23.22 38.22 -25.48
N ALA A 563 23.16 39.54 -25.29
CA ALA A 563 22.34 40.44 -26.11
C ALA A 563 22.53 40.29 -27.63
N PRO A 564 23.75 40.02 -28.17
CA PRO A 564 23.94 39.84 -29.61
C PRO A 564 23.12 38.71 -30.24
N LEU A 565 22.75 37.67 -29.47
CA LEU A 565 21.98 36.53 -29.97
C LEU A 565 20.47 36.69 -29.82
N ALA A 566 20.00 37.74 -29.13
CA ALA A 566 18.60 37.88 -28.74
C ALA A 566 17.63 37.88 -29.93
N SER A 567 18.00 38.52 -31.05
CA SER A 567 17.16 38.59 -32.26
C SER A 567 16.99 37.27 -33.00
N MET A 568 17.78 36.26 -32.65
CA MET A 568 17.87 34.98 -33.35
C MET A 568 17.29 33.81 -32.54
N LEU A 569 16.99 34.04 -31.25
CA LEU A 569 16.47 33.00 -30.33
C LEU A 569 15.19 32.35 -30.87
N ALA A 570 14.29 33.12 -31.47
CA ALA A 570 13.03 32.60 -31.98
C ALA A 570 13.22 31.62 -33.16
N GLN A 571 14.35 31.70 -33.88
CA GLN A 571 14.69 30.86 -35.04
C GLN A 571 15.83 29.88 -34.72
N GLY A 572 16.13 29.63 -33.44
CA GLY A 572 17.29 28.84 -33.02
C GLY A 572 17.31 27.43 -33.62
N ALA A 573 16.16 26.75 -33.68
CA ALA A 573 16.06 25.40 -34.23
C ALA A 573 16.36 25.39 -35.75
N GLU A 574 15.83 26.37 -36.48
CA GLU A 574 15.96 26.49 -37.93
C GLU A 574 17.41 26.77 -38.34
N ILE A 575 18.09 27.67 -37.64
CA ILE A 575 19.46 28.11 -37.95
C ILE A 575 20.55 27.23 -37.31
N GLY A 576 20.16 26.27 -36.48
CA GLY A 576 21.07 25.40 -35.77
C GLY A 576 21.87 26.08 -34.68
N MET A 577 21.17 26.90 -33.89
CA MET A 577 21.70 27.58 -32.73
C MET A 577 20.97 27.08 -31.48
N HIS A 578 21.72 26.49 -30.56
CA HIS A 578 21.24 25.95 -29.31
C HIS A 578 21.85 26.70 -28.14
N VAL A 579 21.05 27.10 -27.15
CA VAL A 579 21.50 27.92 -26.02
C VAL A 579 21.17 27.21 -24.72
N ILE A 580 22.20 26.86 -23.95
CA ILE A 580 22.08 26.27 -22.62
C ILE A 580 22.59 27.31 -21.62
N LEU A 581 21.66 27.97 -20.95
CA LEU A 581 21.96 29.03 -19.99
C LEU A 581 21.74 28.53 -18.58
N VAL A 582 22.78 28.60 -17.74
CA VAL A 582 22.73 28.12 -16.36
C VAL A 582 22.93 29.29 -15.41
N HIS A 583 22.06 29.42 -14.42
CA HIS A 583 22.08 30.52 -13.46
C HIS A 583 21.97 30.00 -12.03
N ALA A 584 22.67 30.63 -11.08
CA ALA A 584 22.48 30.37 -9.67
C ALA A 584 21.06 30.75 -9.22
N ALA A 585 20.53 30.06 -8.20
CA ALA A 585 19.22 30.43 -7.64
C ALA A 585 19.22 31.86 -7.07
N GLY A 586 20.36 32.24 -6.44
CA GLY A 586 20.54 33.54 -5.81
C GLY A 586 20.36 34.70 -6.79
N GLY A 587 19.32 35.52 -6.59
CA GLY A 587 19.09 36.70 -7.41
C GLY A 587 18.48 36.44 -8.78
N PHE A 588 18.10 35.20 -9.10
CA PHE A 588 17.44 34.87 -10.37
C PHE A 588 16.14 35.67 -10.57
N GLY A 589 15.39 35.94 -9.48
CA GLY A 589 14.19 36.76 -9.55
C GLY A 589 14.43 38.18 -10.08
N ARG A 590 15.65 38.74 -9.93
CA ARG A 590 16.05 40.01 -10.56
C ARG A 590 16.57 39.79 -11.99
N ALA A 591 17.24 38.67 -12.24
CA ALA A 591 17.78 38.30 -13.54
C ALA A 591 16.68 38.07 -14.60
N THR A 592 15.44 37.78 -14.20
CA THR A 592 14.29 37.76 -15.13
C THR A 592 14.01 39.11 -15.80
N GLY A 593 14.56 40.21 -15.25
CA GLY A 593 14.57 41.52 -15.90
C GLY A 593 15.59 41.66 -17.03
N ASP A 594 16.57 40.77 -17.14
CA ASP A 594 17.50 40.73 -18.27
C ASP A 594 16.72 40.43 -19.57
N PRO A 595 16.86 41.25 -20.63
CA PRO A 595 16.09 41.08 -21.86
C PRO A 595 16.27 39.71 -22.53
N PHE A 596 17.44 39.09 -22.39
CA PHE A 596 17.74 37.78 -22.97
C PHE A 596 17.04 36.66 -22.20
N ILE A 597 17.14 36.65 -20.86
CA ILE A 597 16.43 35.68 -20.01
C ILE A 597 14.91 35.82 -20.19
N ARG A 598 14.42 37.06 -20.23
CA ARG A 598 13.01 37.33 -20.51
C ARG A 598 12.57 36.76 -21.86
N SER A 599 13.37 36.93 -22.90
CA SER A 599 13.07 36.36 -24.22
C SER A 599 13.00 34.83 -24.19
N LEU A 600 13.90 34.16 -23.45
CA LEU A 600 13.83 32.70 -23.27
C LEU A 600 12.52 32.27 -22.58
N ILE A 601 12.11 32.99 -21.54
CA ILE A 601 10.86 32.72 -20.81
C ILE A 601 9.64 32.96 -21.71
N ASP A 602 9.61 34.08 -22.44
CA ASP A 602 8.51 34.45 -23.36
C ASP A 602 8.38 33.44 -24.52
N LEU A 603 9.50 32.86 -24.98
CA LEU A 603 9.51 31.77 -25.96
C LEU A 603 9.06 30.41 -25.38
N ASN A 604 8.76 30.34 -24.08
CA ASN A 604 8.45 29.12 -23.35
C ASN A 604 9.56 28.06 -23.43
N THR A 605 10.80 28.53 -23.35
CA THR A 605 11.99 27.66 -23.31
C THR A 605 11.87 26.67 -22.15
N PRO A 606 12.06 25.35 -22.38
CA PRO A 606 12.13 24.39 -21.30
C PRO A 606 13.10 24.84 -20.22
N SER A 607 12.61 24.86 -18.99
CA SER A 607 13.39 25.30 -17.84
C SER A 607 13.53 24.18 -16.82
N ILE A 608 14.72 24.02 -16.26
CA ILE A 608 15.01 23.05 -15.19
C ILE A 608 15.31 23.84 -13.93
N MET A 609 14.44 23.72 -12.93
CA MET A 609 14.63 24.30 -11.61
C MET A 609 15.12 23.22 -10.66
N LEU A 610 16.39 23.25 -10.31
CA LEU A 610 17.02 22.39 -9.29
C LEU A 610 16.67 22.90 -7.88
N SER A 611 17.32 22.33 -6.85
CA SER A 611 17.18 22.81 -5.47
C SER A 611 17.42 24.32 -5.38
N THR A 612 16.47 25.05 -4.82
CA THR A 612 16.54 26.51 -4.65
C THR A 612 16.12 26.91 -3.23
N PRO A 613 16.76 27.93 -2.62
CA PRO A 613 16.40 28.34 -1.27
C PRO A 613 15.03 29.02 -1.27
N PRO A 614 14.11 28.67 -0.34
CA PRO A 614 12.76 29.22 -0.29
C PRO A 614 12.68 30.75 -0.15
N SER A 615 13.78 31.40 0.25
CA SER A 615 13.93 32.85 0.36
C SER A 615 13.86 33.58 -0.99
N GLU A 616 14.14 32.90 -2.11
CA GLU A 616 14.03 33.50 -3.45
C GLU A 616 12.58 33.71 -3.89
N GLY A 617 11.60 33.15 -3.16
CA GLY A 617 10.19 33.34 -3.48
C GLY A 617 9.77 32.59 -4.74
N MET A 618 9.22 33.31 -5.72
CA MET A 618 8.68 32.76 -6.96
C MET A 618 9.71 32.95 -8.08
N LEU A 619 10.07 31.87 -8.78
CA LEU A 619 11.12 31.92 -9.82
C LEU A 619 10.54 31.90 -11.23
N PHE A 620 9.54 31.04 -11.48
CA PHE A 620 8.90 30.87 -12.78
C PHE A 620 7.39 30.99 -12.64
N GLY A 621 6.83 32.16 -12.91
CA GLY A 621 5.37 32.39 -12.82
C GLY A 621 4.82 32.02 -11.43
N SER A 622 4.05 30.93 -11.36
CA SER A 622 3.43 30.39 -10.14
C SER A 622 4.30 29.36 -9.37
N ILE A 623 5.55 29.13 -9.80
CA ILE A 623 6.41 28.10 -9.22
C ILE A 623 7.32 28.70 -8.15
N ARG A 624 7.16 28.19 -6.93
CA ARG A 624 7.91 28.62 -5.75
C ARG A 624 9.23 27.87 -5.60
N ALA A 625 10.26 28.61 -5.18
CA ALA A 625 11.55 28.05 -4.79
C ALA A 625 11.40 27.04 -3.63
N ARG A 626 12.12 25.93 -3.70
CA ARG A 626 12.06 24.85 -2.71
C ARG A 626 13.35 24.04 -2.67
N ARG A 627 13.72 23.59 -1.46
CA ARG A 627 14.86 22.71 -1.27
C ARG A 627 14.54 21.31 -1.79
N MET A 628 15.44 20.75 -2.57
CA MET A 628 15.37 19.40 -3.11
C MET A 628 16.73 18.70 -2.96
N ALA A 629 16.74 17.37 -3.07
CA ALA A 629 17.99 16.61 -3.08
C ALA A 629 18.83 16.98 -4.34
N PRO A 630 20.16 16.82 -4.31
CA PRO A 630 21.01 17.04 -5.48
C PRO A 630 20.53 16.23 -6.70
N GLY A 631 20.50 16.86 -7.88
CA GLY A 631 19.99 16.27 -9.12
C GLY A 631 18.46 16.16 -9.21
N ARG A 632 17.72 16.37 -8.12
CA ARG A 632 16.26 16.49 -8.15
C ARG A 632 15.87 17.86 -8.69
N ALA A 633 15.02 17.89 -9.70
CA ALA A 633 14.58 19.13 -10.33
C ALA A 633 13.08 19.13 -10.62
N LEU A 634 12.56 20.32 -10.89
CA LEU A 634 11.31 20.53 -11.61
C LEU A 634 11.63 20.86 -13.06
N TRP A 635 11.14 20.04 -13.98
CA TRP A 635 11.07 20.36 -15.39
C TRP A 635 9.81 21.19 -15.64
N ILE A 636 10.03 22.38 -16.20
CA ILE A 636 9.02 23.40 -16.44
C ILE A 636 8.92 23.59 -17.95
N SER A 637 7.73 23.34 -18.48
CA SER A 637 7.40 23.57 -19.88
C SER A 637 6.05 24.28 -19.95
N ARG A 638 5.38 24.31 -21.11
CA ARG A 638 4.03 24.86 -21.25
C ARG A 638 2.97 24.13 -20.41
N ARG A 639 3.27 22.93 -19.93
CA ARG A 639 2.38 22.08 -19.11
C ARG A 639 2.76 22.18 -17.62
N ASP A 640 1.94 21.55 -16.77
CA ASP A 640 2.20 21.45 -15.34
C ASP A 640 3.62 20.94 -15.06
N PRO A 641 4.34 21.55 -14.10
CA PRO A 641 5.69 21.12 -13.73
C PRO A 641 5.75 19.64 -13.41
N VAL A 642 6.85 19.00 -13.82
CA VAL A 642 7.11 17.59 -13.57
C VAL A 642 8.36 17.47 -12.71
N GLU A 643 8.29 16.71 -11.62
CA GLU A 643 9.47 16.40 -10.84
C GLU A 643 10.31 15.36 -11.59
N VAL A 644 11.61 15.60 -11.72
CA VAL A 644 12.55 14.74 -12.43
C VAL A 644 13.77 14.48 -11.56
N GLN A 645 14.38 13.31 -11.70
CA GLN A 645 15.73 13.04 -11.22
C GLN A 645 16.67 13.10 -12.42
N LEU A 646 17.60 14.06 -12.41
CA LEU A 646 18.61 14.18 -13.45
C LEU A 646 19.68 13.10 -13.29
N ALA A 647 20.24 12.69 -14.42
CA ALA A 647 21.34 11.73 -14.47
C ALA A 647 22.65 12.36 -14.00
N ILE A 648 23.46 11.56 -13.32
CA ILE A 648 24.86 11.84 -13.00
C ILE A 648 25.67 11.50 -14.25
N ALA A 649 26.36 12.51 -14.78
CA ALA A 649 27.19 12.36 -15.96
C ALA A 649 28.31 11.35 -15.70
N GLU A 650 28.65 10.56 -16.70
CA GLU A 650 29.84 9.71 -16.65
C GLU A 650 31.10 10.57 -16.73
N GLU A 651 32.05 10.31 -15.84
CA GLU A 651 33.42 10.77 -16.00
C GLU A 651 34.10 9.87 -17.03
N GLU A 652 33.94 10.19 -18.31
CA GLU A 652 34.82 9.60 -19.32
C GLU A 652 36.21 10.21 -19.16
N GLY A 653 37.18 9.35 -18.85
CA GLY A 653 38.56 9.69 -18.50
C GLY A 653 39.26 10.62 -19.49
N ALA A 654 40.22 11.34 -18.92
CA ALA A 654 41.11 12.33 -19.55
C ALA A 654 41.79 11.87 -20.85
#